data_AF-A0ABD0KXM1-F1
#
_entry.id   AF-A0ABD0KXM1-F1
#
_cell.length_a   1.000
_cell.length_b   1.000
_cell.length_c   1.000
_cell.angle_alpha   90.00
_cell.angle_beta   90.00
_cell.angle_gamma   90.00
#
_symmetry.space_group_name_H-M   'P 1'
#
loop_
_entity.id
_entity.type
_entity.pdbx_description
1 polymer ?
#
loop_
_entity_poly.entity_id
_entity_poly.type
_entity_poly.pdbx_seq_one_letter_code
_entity_poly.pdbx_strand_id
1 'polypeptide(L)'
;TSTVADFYVFKREVTTQDAFKPTNWTIASTASILSNDFRRNLDTRLFSVRSLTVRSLDICPYRTVYDPISNRSYEIPDTPLGTSYTSRLICLSNGLPYVTLKCVGDKLYGARWARFEPNSGCDFANASSSPVSDTLKGISLSDINNETIVETVNETVVTIAGLKVLEPVDVLYIADILQKATDEEISPETGRQILGIINTVNQLDDITLGESQDLGNATNRLIKAVDKLGDSISLGDKPNLRLVTDSTALEVWNISHFQNGEGDIIIGLELRLDGGEPVKALESDDLVSLFESGNLTYKATDAAIFLPKQFVRNVTQGKDAKLAMSVYTSTALFRKGRLYNGSEESSRNLTLNSKVISAKISVNGVPISDLYPYLVTTVYLPFIETPEQSRPQDTTCVFWDLEGAGGTGAWSGDGCRYQQTFQGRDVCVCDHLTNFAVLVDLYGQAELPQEHQFALTIITIIGLCLSIAGLSITIISFLLIKKLRQGRPQQTLFNLALAMLASWIVFLAGFTRVENHVGCVAVAALLHYFILASFMWMLMEGILQYLLFVKVFGTEFDNYMLKTGIPAWGIPLIPVIVVLGIDTDMYRGGDQYCWMSLTPFYYAFLLPVCAVMLANIVIYIMVVVAICRRRDMTSHANRSGASQRVIGIRASIACFVVL
;
A
#
# COMPACT_ATOMS: atom_id res chain seq x y z
N THR A 1 39.20 11.84 51.71
CA THR A 1 38.79 11.64 50.30
C THR A 1 37.78 10.52 50.24
N SER A 2 36.49 10.84 50.29
CA SER A 2 35.41 9.85 50.21
C SER A 2 35.17 9.50 48.75
N THR A 3 35.82 8.44 48.26
CA THR A 3 35.50 7.85 46.97
C THR A 3 34.17 7.10 47.07
N VAL A 4 33.14 7.62 46.40
CA VAL A 4 31.92 6.86 46.10
C VAL A 4 32.32 5.84 45.04
N ALA A 5 32.24 4.56 45.36
CA ALA A 5 32.44 3.48 44.40
C ALA A 5 31.10 2.80 44.18
N ASP A 6 30.57 2.93 42.96
CA ASP A 6 29.43 2.14 42.49
C ASP A 6 29.96 0.74 42.12
N PHE A 7 29.50 -0.29 42.82
CA PHE A 7 29.84 -1.68 42.53
C PHE A 7 28.74 -2.32 41.66
N TYR A 8 29.11 -2.79 40.47
CA TYR A 8 28.23 -3.51 39.54
C TYR A 8 28.47 -5.01 39.67
N VAL A 9 27.42 -5.78 40.00
CA VAL A 9 27.49 -7.25 40.08
C VAL A 9 27.12 -7.83 38.72
N PHE A 10 28.09 -8.44 38.04
CA PHE A 10 27.89 -9.12 36.75
C PHE A 10 27.48 -10.58 36.95
N LYS A 11 26.39 -11.01 36.30
CA LYS A 11 26.04 -12.43 36.16
C LYS A 11 27.02 -13.07 35.18
N ARG A 12 27.96 -13.89 35.67
CA ARG A 12 28.72 -14.82 34.83
C ARG A 12 27.76 -15.92 34.38
N GLU A 13 27.74 -16.26 33.09
CA GLU A 13 26.99 -17.39 32.55
C GLU A 13 27.21 -18.62 33.44
N VAL A 14 26.12 -19.14 34.01
CA VAL A 14 26.11 -20.49 34.58
C VAL A 14 26.08 -21.41 33.38
N THR A 15 27.24 -21.90 32.97
CA THR A 15 27.33 -23.01 32.04
C THR A 15 26.58 -24.18 32.63
N THR A 16 25.60 -24.66 31.87
CA THR A 16 24.70 -25.76 32.15
C THR A 16 25.44 -26.99 32.66
N GLN A 17 25.27 -27.34 33.93
CA GLN A 17 25.37 -28.75 34.32
C GLN A 17 24.60 -29.20 35.57
N ASP A 18 23.89 -28.31 36.29
CA ASP A 18 23.01 -28.75 37.37
C ASP A 18 21.58 -28.23 37.19
N ALA A 19 20.66 -29.19 37.13
CA ALA A 19 19.23 -28.99 36.94
C ALA A 19 18.61 -28.23 38.12
N PHE A 20 18.23 -26.97 37.88
CA PHE A 20 17.17 -26.30 38.65
C PHE A 20 16.26 -25.55 37.68
N LYS A 21 15.03 -26.07 37.51
CA LYS A 21 13.94 -25.39 36.81
C LYS A 21 13.63 -24.05 37.53
N PRO A 22 13.50 -22.92 36.84
CA PRO A 22 13.12 -21.66 37.47
C PRO A 22 11.59 -21.62 37.61
N THR A 23 11.08 -22.09 38.74
CA THR A 23 9.71 -21.77 39.18
C THR A 23 9.78 -20.73 40.30
N ASN A 24 9.22 -19.55 40.03
CA ASN A 24 8.85 -18.48 40.97
C ASN A 24 9.96 -17.76 41.73
N TRP A 25 10.85 -17.07 41.01
CA TRP A 25 11.71 -16.05 41.62
C TRP A 25 11.38 -14.69 41.00
N THR A 26 10.89 -13.75 41.82
CA THR A 26 10.67 -12.38 41.38
C THR A 26 12.02 -11.64 41.32
N ILE A 27 12.13 -10.59 40.51
CA ILE A 27 13.34 -9.75 40.45
C ILE A 27 13.68 -9.21 41.86
N ALA A 28 12.66 -8.88 42.66
CA ALA A 28 12.82 -8.45 44.04
C ALA A 28 13.48 -9.51 44.95
N SER A 29 13.11 -10.79 44.82
CA SER A 29 13.73 -11.87 45.60
C SER A 29 15.18 -12.11 45.17
N THR A 30 15.44 -12.07 43.86
CA THR A 30 16.78 -12.26 43.29
C THR A 30 17.73 -11.11 43.66
N ALA A 31 17.26 -9.86 43.59
CA ALA A 31 18.00 -8.67 43.99
C ALA A 31 18.35 -8.68 45.49
N SER A 32 17.43 -9.11 46.34
CA SER A 32 17.65 -9.24 47.79
C SER A 32 18.73 -10.27 48.11
N ILE A 33 18.74 -11.41 47.42
CA ILE A 33 19.74 -12.47 47.61
C ILE A 33 21.13 -12.00 47.17
N LEU A 34 21.26 -11.41 45.98
CA LEU A 34 22.53 -10.87 45.49
C LEU A 34 23.05 -9.73 46.38
N SER A 35 22.16 -8.88 46.88
CA SER A 35 22.51 -7.82 47.85
C SER A 35 23.05 -8.39 49.16
N ASN A 36 22.41 -9.43 49.70
CA ASN A 36 22.82 -10.07 50.95
C ASN A 36 24.11 -10.89 50.81
N ASP A 37 24.38 -11.43 49.63
CA ASP A 37 25.63 -12.13 49.33
C ASP A 37 26.80 -11.15 49.19
N PHE A 38 26.60 -10.04 48.47
CA PHE A 38 27.60 -8.96 48.38
C PHE A 38 27.96 -8.39 49.75
N ARG A 39 26.96 -8.10 50.60
CA ARG A 39 27.20 -7.59 51.96
C ARG A 39 27.94 -8.58 52.85
N ARG A 40 27.76 -9.89 52.66
CA ARG A 40 28.46 -10.93 53.42
C ARG A 40 29.94 -11.06 53.04
N ASN A 41 30.26 -10.80 51.78
CA ASN A 41 31.62 -10.92 51.26
C ASN A 41 32.41 -9.60 51.25
N LEU A 42 31.80 -8.49 51.69
CA LEU A 42 32.46 -7.19 51.79
C LEU A 42 33.29 -7.09 53.07
N ASP A 43 34.57 -6.71 52.96
CA ASP A 43 35.39 -6.40 54.13
C ASP A 43 34.92 -5.08 54.79
N THR A 44 34.15 -5.24 55.86
CA THR A 44 33.52 -4.14 56.61
C THR A 44 34.51 -3.26 57.36
N ARG A 45 35.81 -3.62 57.42
CA ARG A 45 36.86 -2.79 58.01
C ARG A 45 37.37 -1.70 57.05
N LEU A 46 37.16 -1.87 55.74
CA LEU A 46 37.68 -0.99 54.68
C LEU A 46 36.60 -0.15 54.00
N PHE A 47 35.35 -0.63 53.94
CA PHE A 47 34.27 0.05 53.21
C PHE A 47 32.94 0.03 53.98
N SER A 48 32.19 1.13 53.87
CA SER A 48 30.81 1.25 54.38
C SER A 48 29.85 1.52 53.23
N VAL A 49 28.90 0.59 52.99
CA VAL A 49 27.93 0.68 51.90
C VAL A 49 26.70 1.46 52.36
N ARG A 50 26.50 2.67 51.81
CA ARG A 50 25.31 3.50 52.09
C ARG A 50 24.06 3.03 51.35
N SER A 51 24.21 2.61 50.09
CA SER A 51 23.12 2.11 49.25
C SER A 51 23.65 1.10 48.26
N LEU A 52 22.90 0.04 48.01
CA LEU A 52 23.20 -0.95 46.98
C LEU A 52 21.96 -1.07 46.09
N THR A 53 22.13 -0.90 44.78
CA THR A 53 21.04 -1.01 43.80
C THR A 53 21.38 -2.12 42.83
N VAL A 54 20.50 -3.12 42.71
CA VAL A 54 20.63 -4.18 41.72
C VAL A 54 19.66 -3.87 40.58
N ARG A 55 20.14 -3.92 39.33
CA ARG A 55 19.34 -3.69 38.13
C ARG A 55 19.48 -4.86 37.17
N SER A 56 18.39 -5.18 36.48
CA SER A 56 18.40 -6.15 35.39
C SER A 56 19.16 -5.58 34.18
N LEU A 57 19.76 -6.44 33.36
CA LEU A 57 20.35 -6.05 32.08
C LEU A 57 19.40 -6.24 30.90
N ASP A 58 18.31 -7.00 31.10
CA ASP A 58 17.47 -7.46 29.98
C ASP A 58 16.07 -6.80 30.00
N ILE A 59 15.61 -6.33 31.17
CA ILE A 59 14.21 -5.92 31.38
C ILE A 59 14.12 -4.72 32.33
N CYS A 60 13.29 -3.74 32.00
CA CYS A 60 12.86 -2.70 32.93
C CYS A 60 11.72 -3.21 33.83
N PRO A 61 11.82 -3.06 35.16
CA PRO A 61 10.88 -3.69 36.08
C PRO A 61 9.53 -2.99 36.11
N TYR A 62 8.49 -3.75 36.49
CA TYR A 62 7.14 -3.27 36.74
C TYR A 62 7.13 -2.04 37.65
N ARG A 63 6.30 -1.06 37.31
CA ARG A 63 6.17 0.19 38.06
C ARG A 63 4.78 0.79 37.89
N THR A 64 4.27 1.39 38.96
CA THR A 64 3.11 2.28 38.91
C THR A 64 3.56 3.74 38.98
N VAL A 65 3.06 4.60 38.09
CA VAL A 65 3.31 6.06 38.11
C VAL A 65 2.00 6.79 38.20
N TYR A 66 1.84 7.63 39.21
CA TYR A 66 0.74 8.58 39.29
C TYR A 66 1.11 9.88 38.58
N ASP A 67 0.26 10.32 37.66
CA ASP A 67 0.40 11.58 36.95
C ASP A 67 -0.76 12.54 37.33
N PRO A 68 -0.45 13.73 37.86
CA PRO A 68 -1.46 14.69 38.30
C PRO A 68 -2.17 15.43 37.15
N ILE A 69 -1.61 15.44 35.93
CA ILE A 69 -2.19 16.15 34.78
C ILE A 69 -3.37 15.34 34.20
N SER A 70 -3.17 14.05 34.02
CA SER A 70 -4.22 13.09 33.62
C SER A 70 -5.03 12.55 34.81
N ASN A 71 -4.64 12.88 36.04
CA ASN A 71 -5.25 12.43 37.30
C ASN A 71 -5.38 10.89 37.39
N ARG A 72 -4.34 10.17 36.94
CA ARG A 72 -4.34 8.71 36.76
C ARG A 72 -3.06 8.05 37.22
N SER A 73 -3.20 6.80 37.62
CA SER A 73 -2.09 5.87 37.85
C SER A 73 -1.89 4.98 36.63
N TYR A 74 -0.67 4.95 36.09
CA TYR A 74 -0.27 4.08 34.98
C TYR A 74 0.47 2.87 35.52
N GLU A 75 -0.06 1.68 35.24
CA GLU A 75 0.60 0.41 35.51
C GLU A 75 1.46 0.03 34.31
N ILE A 76 2.78 0.05 34.51
CA ILE A 76 3.77 -0.20 33.46
C ILE A 76 4.34 -1.61 33.71
N PRO A 77 4.11 -2.58 32.79
CA PRO A 77 4.55 -3.96 32.93
C PRO A 77 6.07 -4.11 32.76
N ASP A 78 6.59 -5.26 33.18
CA ASP A 78 7.97 -5.67 32.88
C ASP A 78 8.21 -5.62 31.36
N THR A 79 9.19 -4.84 30.92
CA THR A 79 9.38 -4.52 29.50
C THR A 79 10.83 -4.75 29.05
N PRO A 80 11.08 -5.51 27.96
CA PRO A 80 12.44 -5.81 27.50
C PRO A 80 13.27 -4.57 27.12
N LEU A 81 14.59 -4.63 27.33
CA LEU A 81 15.52 -3.57 26.98
C LEU A 81 15.44 -3.24 25.48
N GLY A 82 15.30 -1.95 25.15
CA GLY A 82 15.20 -1.46 23.77
C GLY A 82 13.76 -1.27 23.26
N THR A 83 12.78 -1.86 23.94
CA THR A 83 11.35 -1.72 23.62
C THR A 83 10.71 -0.56 24.41
N SER A 84 9.50 -0.16 24.01
CA SER A 84 8.76 0.93 24.63
C SER A 84 7.41 0.46 25.15
N TYR A 85 7.01 0.96 26.30
CA TYR A 85 5.63 0.95 26.77
C TYR A 85 4.90 2.18 26.24
N THR A 86 3.68 2.01 25.74
CA THR A 86 2.78 3.10 25.35
C THR A 86 1.53 3.08 26.22
N SER A 87 1.07 4.25 26.66
CA SER A 87 -0.17 4.33 27.43
C SER A 87 -1.39 4.07 26.56
N ARG A 88 -2.41 3.44 27.15
CA ARG A 88 -3.74 3.28 26.52
C ARG A 88 -4.49 4.61 26.35
N LEU A 89 -4.18 5.61 27.18
CA LEU A 89 -4.74 6.95 27.04
C LEU A 89 -4.08 7.66 25.85
N ILE A 90 -4.88 8.33 25.02
CA ILE A 90 -4.44 9.08 23.83
C ILE A 90 -4.85 10.54 23.95
N CYS A 91 -4.02 11.42 23.42
CA CYS A 91 -4.25 12.85 23.25
C CYS A 91 -5.29 13.09 22.16
N LEU A 92 -6.42 13.70 22.52
CA LEU A 92 -7.48 14.05 21.56
C LEU A 92 -7.02 15.06 20.50
N SER A 93 -6.07 15.93 20.84
CA SER A 93 -5.58 17.01 19.99
C SER A 93 -4.64 16.57 18.87
N ASN A 94 -3.91 15.47 19.04
CA ASN A 94 -2.91 15.05 18.06
C ASN A 94 -2.84 13.53 17.84
N GLY A 95 -3.70 12.73 18.49
CA GLY A 95 -3.67 11.28 18.30
C GLY A 95 -2.49 10.56 18.97
N LEU A 96 -1.66 11.33 19.66
CA LEU A 96 -0.58 10.95 20.55
C LEU A 96 -0.88 9.88 21.60
N PRO A 97 -0.18 8.74 21.78
CA PRO A 97 -0.19 8.10 23.09
C PRO A 97 0.20 9.13 24.16
N TYR A 98 -0.61 9.24 25.21
CA TYR A 98 -0.44 10.24 26.28
C TYR A 98 0.97 10.19 26.86
N VAL A 99 1.54 8.99 27.01
CA VAL A 99 2.93 8.79 27.36
C VAL A 99 3.50 7.57 26.63
N THR A 100 4.73 7.71 26.14
CA THR A 100 5.55 6.60 25.64
C THR A 100 6.83 6.53 26.45
N LEU A 101 7.07 5.39 27.09
CA LEU A 101 8.23 5.14 27.96
C LEU A 101 9.14 4.11 27.32
N LYS A 102 10.34 4.52 26.95
CA LYS A 102 11.36 3.59 26.44
C LYS A 102 12.11 2.91 27.58
N CYS A 103 12.27 1.59 27.50
CA CYS A 103 13.20 0.87 28.36
C CYS A 103 14.62 1.06 27.82
N VAL A 104 15.44 1.83 28.54
CA VAL A 104 16.79 2.22 28.13
C VAL A 104 17.82 1.71 29.12
N GLY A 105 19.04 1.49 28.65
CA GLY A 105 20.09 0.95 29.49
C GLY A 105 21.22 0.39 28.66
N ASP A 106 22.33 0.17 29.34
CA ASP A 106 23.51 -0.47 28.80
C ASP A 106 24.13 -1.36 29.87
N LYS A 107 25.27 -1.99 29.53
CA LYS A 107 26.00 -2.85 30.45
C LYS A 107 26.63 -2.10 31.63
N LEU A 108 26.68 -0.76 31.59
CA LEU A 108 27.21 0.07 32.68
C LEU A 108 26.12 0.45 33.68
N TYR A 109 24.93 0.83 33.22
CA TYR A 109 23.90 1.45 34.08
C TYR A 109 22.70 0.54 34.38
N GLY A 110 22.62 -0.62 33.70
CA GLY A 110 21.49 -1.53 33.76
C GLY A 110 20.25 -0.99 33.05
N ALA A 111 19.27 -1.86 32.81
CA ALA A 111 17.96 -1.50 32.28
C ALA A 111 17.21 -0.59 33.26
N ARG A 112 16.69 0.52 32.75
CA ARG A 112 15.90 1.51 33.49
C ARG A 112 14.87 2.18 32.59
N TRP A 113 13.79 2.62 33.19
CA TRP A 113 12.81 3.44 32.49
C TRP A 113 13.40 4.80 32.11
N ALA A 114 13.15 5.23 30.87
CA ALA A 114 13.28 6.62 30.48
C ALA A 114 12.35 7.51 31.32
N ARG A 115 12.53 8.83 31.24
CA ARG A 115 11.72 9.76 32.03
C ARG A 115 10.26 9.67 31.60
N PHE A 116 9.36 9.68 32.58
CA PHE A 116 7.93 9.83 32.34
C PHE A 116 7.66 11.28 31.92
N GLU A 117 7.45 11.49 30.63
CA GLU A 117 7.12 12.79 30.05
C GLU A 117 5.84 12.63 29.22
N PRO A 118 4.73 13.25 29.65
CA PRO A 118 3.51 13.31 28.85
C PRO A 118 3.76 13.97 27.49
N ASN A 119 3.01 13.54 26.48
CA ASN A 119 3.11 14.09 25.15
C ASN A 119 2.72 15.57 25.17
N SER A 120 3.64 16.44 24.74
CA SER A 120 3.45 17.89 24.78
C SER A 120 2.32 18.40 23.88
N GLY A 121 1.85 17.58 22.93
CA GLY A 121 0.72 17.92 22.09
C GLY A 121 -0.65 17.62 22.71
N CYS A 122 -0.73 17.05 23.92
CA CYS A 122 -1.98 16.87 24.66
C CYS A 122 -2.46 18.20 25.27
N ASP A 123 -3.40 18.90 24.61
CA ASP A 123 -4.05 20.08 25.19
C ASP A 123 -5.39 19.67 25.84
N PHE A 124 -5.35 19.29 27.12
CA PHE A 124 -6.55 18.95 27.89
C PHE A 124 -7.44 20.17 28.20
N ALA A 125 -6.96 21.39 27.95
CA ALA A 125 -7.70 22.62 28.27
C ALA A 125 -8.51 23.17 27.08
N ASN A 126 -8.10 22.88 25.83
CA ASN A 126 -8.74 23.45 24.62
C ASN A 126 -9.12 22.44 23.52
N ALA A 127 -8.94 21.14 23.70
CA ALA A 127 -9.45 20.17 22.73
C ALA A 127 -11.00 20.16 22.79
N SER A 128 -11.65 20.77 21.81
CA SER A 128 -13.09 20.61 21.60
C SER A 128 -13.34 19.20 21.06
N SER A 129 -13.47 18.21 21.94
CA SER A 129 -13.90 16.87 21.58
C SER A 129 -15.36 16.88 21.11
N SER A 130 -15.68 16.09 20.10
CA SER A 130 -17.06 15.77 19.77
C SER A 130 -17.76 15.14 20.99
N PRO A 131 -19.05 15.44 21.26
CA PRO A 131 -19.81 14.79 22.33
C PRO A 131 -19.81 13.27 22.24
N VAL A 132 -19.69 12.73 21.03
CA VAL A 132 -19.56 11.29 20.76
C VAL A 132 -18.23 10.77 21.31
N SER A 133 -17.12 11.45 21.02
CA SER A 133 -15.79 11.07 21.48
C SER A 133 -15.66 11.10 23.00
N ASP A 134 -16.29 12.08 23.66
CA ASP A 134 -16.31 12.14 25.12
C ASP A 134 -17.09 10.98 25.74
N THR A 135 -18.21 10.61 25.12
CA THR A 135 -19.04 9.49 25.57
C THR A 135 -18.30 8.17 25.40
N LEU A 136 -17.77 7.90 24.19
CA LEU A 136 -16.98 6.69 23.90
C LEU A 136 -15.73 6.59 24.78
N LYS A 137 -15.07 7.71 25.06
CA LYS A 137 -13.97 7.77 26.03
C LYS A 137 -14.44 7.42 27.43
N GLY A 138 -15.59 7.95 27.88
CA GLY A 138 -16.16 7.59 29.17
C GLY A 138 -16.40 6.08 29.30
N ILE A 139 -17.01 5.49 28.27
CA ILE A 139 -17.28 4.05 28.20
C ILE A 139 -15.97 3.25 28.18
N SER A 140 -15.00 3.63 27.34
CA SER A 140 -13.71 2.91 27.24
C SER A 140 -12.90 2.96 28.53
N LEU A 141 -13.17 3.93 29.41
CA LEU A 141 -12.49 4.06 30.69
C LEU A 141 -13.17 3.29 31.82
N SER A 142 -14.38 2.78 31.60
CA SER A 142 -15.09 1.92 32.54
C SER A 142 -14.46 0.51 32.60
N ASP A 143 -14.62 -0.13 33.75
CA ASP A 143 -14.25 -1.54 33.94
C ASP A 143 -15.39 -2.41 33.42
N ILE A 144 -15.06 -3.30 32.48
CA ILE A 144 -16.01 -4.24 31.87
C ILE A 144 -15.84 -5.59 32.56
N ASN A 145 -16.94 -6.15 33.06
CA ASN A 145 -17.01 -7.48 33.65
C ASN A 145 -18.31 -8.17 33.20
N ASN A 146 -18.55 -9.41 33.65
CA ASN A 146 -19.73 -10.19 33.27
C ASN A 146 -21.08 -9.52 33.59
N GLU A 147 -21.15 -8.59 34.56
CA GLU A 147 -22.39 -7.88 34.91
C GLU A 147 -22.60 -6.62 34.04
N THR A 148 -21.52 -5.90 33.72
CA THR A 148 -21.59 -4.61 33.01
C THR A 148 -21.48 -4.74 31.49
N ILE A 149 -20.94 -5.85 30.98
CA ILE A 149 -20.66 -6.05 29.55
C ILE A 149 -21.86 -5.79 28.63
N VAL A 150 -23.06 -6.23 29.04
CA VAL A 150 -24.28 -6.06 28.23
C VAL A 150 -24.67 -4.60 28.13
N GLU A 151 -24.60 -3.86 29.24
CA GLU A 151 -24.92 -2.43 29.27
C GLU A 151 -23.90 -1.62 28.47
N THR A 152 -22.60 -1.88 28.68
CA THR A 152 -21.50 -1.20 27.99
C THR A 152 -21.55 -1.39 26.47
N VAL A 153 -21.75 -2.62 26.00
CA VAL A 153 -21.86 -2.90 24.56
C VAL A 153 -23.11 -2.23 23.97
N ASN A 154 -24.24 -2.29 24.67
CA ASN A 154 -25.47 -1.65 24.22
C ASN A 154 -25.35 -0.12 24.16
N GLU A 155 -24.74 0.51 25.16
CA GLU A 155 -24.46 1.94 25.18
C GLU A 155 -23.55 2.35 24.01
N THR A 156 -22.55 1.52 23.70
CA THR A 156 -21.67 1.73 22.54
C THR A 156 -22.46 1.67 21.23
N VAL A 157 -23.34 0.67 21.06
CA VAL A 157 -24.21 0.55 19.88
C VAL A 157 -25.10 1.79 19.72
N VAL A 158 -25.73 2.25 20.80
CA VAL A 158 -26.60 3.43 20.78
C VAL A 158 -25.82 4.69 20.45
N THR A 159 -24.60 4.83 20.99
CA THR A 159 -23.74 6.01 20.77
C THR A 159 -23.32 6.13 19.30
N ILE A 160 -23.03 5.02 18.64
CA ILE A 160 -22.61 5.02 17.22
C ILE A 160 -23.77 4.89 16.24
N ALA A 161 -24.99 4.62 16.71
CA ALA A 161 -26.14 4.36 15.86
C ALA A 161 -26.48 5.57 14.99
N GLY A 162 -26.51 5.37 13.67
CA GLY A 162 -26.87 6.41 12.70
C GLY A 162 -25.78 7.45 12.44
N LEU A 163 -24.60 7.33 13.06
CA LEU A 163 -23.43 8.14 12.73
C LEU A 163 -22.75 7.56 11.50
N LYS A 164 -22.57 8.41 10.48
CA LYS A 164 -21.76 8.09 9.28
C LYS A 164 -20.35 8.67 9.32
N VAL A 165 -20.06 9.49 10.33
CA VAL A 165 -18.78 10.17 10.50
C VAL A 165 -18.34 9.95 11.94
N LEU A 166 -17.33 9.09 12.10
CA LEU A 166 -16.60 8.89 13.35
C LEU A 166 -15.20 9.47 13.16
N GLU A 167 -14.62 10.01 14.23
CA GLU A 167 -13.24 10.47 14.23
C GLU A 167 -12.29 9.26 14.44
N PRO A 168 -11.01 9.34 14.01
CA PRO A 168 -10.05 8.27 14.21
C PRO A 168 -9.90 7.83 15.67
N VAL A 169 -10.06 8.77 16.61
CA VAL A 169 -10.01 8.51 18.05
C VAL A 169 -11.23 7.73 18.56
N ASP A 170 -12.39 7.90 17.94
CA ASP A 170 -13.61 7.16 18.28
C ASP A 170 -13.43 5.67 17.98
N VAL A 171 -12.86 5.35 16.82
CA VAL A 171 -12.55 3.98 16.40
C VAL A 171 -11.58 3.31 17.39
N LEU A 172 -10.62 4.06 17.91
CA LEU A 172 -9.72 3.57 18.93
C LEU A 172 -10.42 3.25 20.25
N TYR A 173 -11.33 4.13 20.71
CA TYR A 173 -12.12 3.86 21.93
C TYR A 173 -13.01 2.64 21.74
N ILE A 174 -13.67 2.51 20.59
CA ILE A 174 -14.45 1.33 20.22
C ILE A 174 -13.56 0.08 20.27
N ALA A 175 -12.35 0.13 19.71
CA ALA A 175 -11.41 -0.99 19.75
C ALA A 175 -11.00 -1.39 21.18
N ASP A 176 -10.84 -0.43 22.09
CA ASP A 176 -10.56 -0.71 23.50
C ASP A 176 -11.74 -1.35 24.22
N ILE A 177 -12.95 -0.82 24.00
CA ILE A 177 -14.20 -1.37 24.55
C ILE A 177 -14.38 -2.81 24.11
N LEU A 178 -14.27 -3.08 22.80
CA LEU A 178 -14.48 -4.43 22.26
C LEU A 178 -13.43 -5.41 22.72
N GLN A 179 -12.16 -5.02 22.81
CA GLN A 179 -11.11 -5.91 23.33
C GLN A 179 -11.39 -6.35 24.76
N LYS A 180 -11.73 -5.40 25.63
CA LYS A 180 -12.10 -5.68 27.03
C LYS A 180 -13.36 -6.54 27.12
N ALA A 181 -14.38 -6.25 26.32
CA ALA A 181 -15.61 -7.04 26.28
C ALA A 181 -15.32 -8.51 25.88
N THR A 182 -14.43 -8.73 24.91
CA THR A 182 -14.08 -10.08 24.42
C THR A 182 -13.17 -10.88 25.34
N ASP A 183 -12.67 -10.31 26.43
CA ASP A 183 -11.91 -11.04 27.45
C ASP A 183 -12.81 -11.82 28.43
N GLU A 184 -14.11 -11.54 28.44
CA GLU A 184 -15.12 -12.17 29.29
C GLU A 184 -16.00 -13.17 28.50
N GLU A 185 -16.81 -13.99 29.18
CA GLU A 185 -17.75 -14.90 28.51
C GLU A 185 -18.91 -14.12 27.88
N ILE A 186 -19.18 -14.37 26.59
CA ILE A 186 -20.14 -13.58 25.80
C ILE A 186 -21.38 -14.40 25.45
N SER A 187 -22.56 -13.79 25.66
CA SER A 187 -23.84 -14.34 25.19
C SER A 187 -23.99 -14.18 23.67
N PRO A 188 -24.76 -15.05 22.99
CA PRO A 188 -25.04 -14.91 21.55
C PRO A 188 -25.60 -13.54 21.15
N GLU A 189 -26.46 -12.95 21.99
CA GLU A 189 -27.04 -11.62 21.79
C GLU A 189 -25.98 -10.52 21.82
N THR A 190 -25.13 -10.50 22.84
CA THR A 190 -24.04 -9.53 22.96
C THR A 190 -23.02 -9.72 21.83
N GLY A 191 -22.76 -10.96 21.41
CA GLY A 191 -21.91 -11.26 20.26
C GLY A 191 -22.44 -10.66 18.95
N ARG A 192 -23.76 -10.69 18.71
CA ARG A 192 -24.37 -9.99 17.56
C ARG A 192 -24.16 -8.49 17.61
N GLN A 193 -24.29 -7.88 18.80
CA GLN A 193 -24.06 -6.44 18.96
C GLN A 193 -22.60 -6.06 18.71
N ILE A 194 -21.64 -6.85 19.22
CA ILE A 194 -20.21 -6.66 18.96
C ILE A 194 -19.92 -6.74 17.46
N LEU A 195 -20.43 -7.76 16.77
CA LEU A 195 -20.24 -7.90 15.32
C LEU A 195 -20.93 -6.75 14.55
N GLY A 196 -22.06 -6.26 15.05
CA GLY A 196 -22.75 -5.07 14.52
C GLY A 196 -21.93 -3.79 14.65
N ILE A 197 -21.23 -3.59 15.78
CA ILE A 197 -20.29 -2.47 15.95
C ILE A 197 -19.16 -2.56 14.91
N ILE A 198 -18.61 -3.76 14.70
CA ILE A 198 -17.58 -4.01 13.68
C ILE A 198 -18.11 -3.67 12.27
N ASN A 199 -19.36 -4.05 11.96
CA ASN A 199 -19.98 -3.70 10.68
C ASN A 199 -20.11 -2.18 10.48
N THR A 200 -20.49 -1.44 11.52
CA THR A 200 -20.54 0.04 11.46
C THR A 200 -19.16 0.63 11.20
N VAL A 201 -18.12 0.14 11.88
CA VAL A 201 -16.74 0.61 11.67
C VAL A 201 -16.23 0.24 10.26
N ASN A 202 -16.60 -0.93 9.73
CA ASN A 202 -16.25 -1.36 8.37
C ASN A 202 -16.83 -0.48 7.26
N GLN A 203 -17.83 0.34 7.57
CA GLN A 203 -18.47 1.27 6.62
C GLN A 203 -17.83 2.67 6.63
N LEU A 204 -16.87 2.93 7.51
CA LEU A 204 -16.11 4.18 7.52
C LEU A 204 -15.18 4.26 6.31
N ASP A 205 -14.78 5.48 5.96
CA ASP A 205 -13.82 5.70 4.88
C ASP A 205 -12.39 5.25 5.27
N ASP A 206 -11.59 4.96 4.23
CA ASP A 206 -10.22 4.49 4.38
C ASP A 206 -9.30 5.48 5.13
N ILE A 207 -9.62 6.78 5.12
CA ILE A 207 -8.79 7.81 5.77
C ILE A 207 -8.97 7.69 7.28
N THR A 208 -10.21 7.71 7.77
CA THR A 208 -10.49 7.54 9.21
C THR A 208 -9.95 6.22 9.74
N LEU A 209 -10.14 5.12 9.01
CA LEU A 209 -9.62 3.81 9.42
C LEU A 209 -8.08 3.77 9.41
N GLY A 210 -7.46 4.34 8.37
CA GLY A 210 -6.00 4.46 8.27
C GLY A 210 -5.40 5.29 9.41
N GLU A 211 -5.96 6.46 9.68
CA GLU A 211 -5.53 7.32 10.79
C GLU A 211 -5.73 6.65 12.15
N SER A 212 -6.86 5.93 12.35
CA SER A 212 -7.11 5.20 13.60
C SER A 212 -6.12 4.05 13.83
N GLN A 213 -5.70 3.41 12.73
CA GLN A 213 -4.69 2.36 12.75
C GLN A 213 -3.32 2.94 13.11
N ASP A 214 -2.92 4.05 12.48
CA ASP A 214 -1.65 4.73 12.79
C ASP A 214 -1.65 5.33 14.21
N LEU A 215 -2.83 5.65 14.78
CA LEU A 215 -3.01 6.17 16.15
C LEU A 215 -2.63 5.19 17.25
N GLY A 216 -3.04 3.94 17.09
CA GLY A 216 -3.08 2.98 18.20
C GLY A 216 -3.47 1.57 17.78
N ASN A 217 -3.16 1.21 16.54
CA ASN A 217 -3.46 -0.09 15.94
C ASN A 217 -4.94 -0.48 16.04
N ALA A 218 -5.85 0.49 15.93
CA ALA A 218 -7.27 0.27 16.21
C ALA A 218 -7.88 -0.83 15.34
N THR A 219 -7.59 -0.90 14.03
CA THR A 219 -8.17 -1.92 13.16
C THR A 219 -7.63 -3.32 13.49
N ASN A 220 -6.35 -3.46 13.80
CA ASN A 220 -5.78 -4.72 14.31
C ASN A 220 -6.43 -5.16 15.62
N ARG A 221 -6.70 -4.20 16.51
CA ARG A 221 -7.36 -4.47 17.79
C ARG A 221 -8.79 -4.97 17.60
N LEU A 222 -9.51 -4.43 16.61
CA LEU A 222 -10.85 -4.86 16.20
C LEU A 222 -10.83 -6.26 15.58
N ILE A 223 -9.91 -6.54 14.65
CA ILE A 223 -9.71 -7.89 14.07
C ILE A 223 -9.45 -8.90 15.19
N LYS A 224 -8.55 -8.57 16.13
CA LYS A 224 -8.26 -9.41 17.29
C LYS A 224 -9.47 -9.60 18.22
N ALA A 225 -10.35 -8.60 18.34
CA ALA A 225 -11.59 -8.72 19.11
C ALA A 225 -12.56 -9.70 18.44
N VAL A 226 -12.71 -9.67 17.10
CA VAL A 226 -13.51 -10.68 16.37
C VAL A 226 -12.92 -12.08 16.53
N ASP A 227 -11.59 -12.22 16.45
CA ASP A 227 -10.91 -13.51 16.64
C ASP A 227 -11.03 -14.04 18.08
N LYS A 228 -11.13 -13.16 19.09
CA LYS A 228 -11.40 -13.54 20.50
C LYS A 228 -12.86 -13.87 20.74
N LEU A 229 -13.78 -13.15 20.08
CA LEU A 229 -15.22 -13.40 20.18
C LEU A 229 -15.55 -14.87 19.85
N GLY A 230 -14.86 -15.46 18.88
CA GLY A 230 -15.03 -16.88 18.54
C GLY A 230 -14.72 -17.87 19.68
N ASP A 231 -13.79 -17.51 20.58
CA ASP A 231 -13.44 -18.34 21.73
C ASP A 231 -14.39 -18.08 22.92
N SER A 232 -14.67 -16.80 23.16
CA SER A 232 -15.40 -16.30 24.33
C SER A 232 -16.91 -16.51 24.25
N ILE A 233 -17.47 -16.72 23.05
CA ILE A 233 -18.91 -16.89 22.89
C ILE A 233 -19.39 -18.25 23.41
N SER A 234 -20.48 -18.22 24.18
CA SER A 234 -21.13 -19.41 24.71
C SER A 234 -22.09 -20.00 23.66
N LEU A 235 -21.88 -21.27 23.30
CA LEU A 235 -22.74 -21.98 22.34
C LEU A 235 -24.01 -22.52 23.00
N GLY A 236 -24.06 -22.57 24.33
CA GLY A 236 -25.11 -23.27 25.08
C GLY A 236 -25.20 -24.73 24.66
N ASP A 237 -26.43 -25.21 24.43
CA ASP A 237 -26.71 -26.59 23.99
C ASP A 237 -26.63 -26.80 22.46
N LYS A 238 -26.31 -25.74 21.69
CA LYS A 238 -26.29 -25.82 20.22
C LYS A 238 -24.95 -26.32 19.71
N PRO A 239 -24.92 -27.11 18.61
CA PRO A 239 -23.68 -27.57 18.01
C PRO A 239 -22.88 -26.43 17.36
N ASN A 240 -23.57 -25.37 16.92
CA ASN A 240 -22.97 -24.20 16.30
C ASN A 240 -23.79 -22.92 16.52
N LEU A 241 -23.12 -21.79 16.31
CA LEU A 241 -23.71 -20.45 16.31
C LEU A 241 -23.15 -19.68 15.11
N ARG A 242 -24.06 -19.09 14.32
CA ARG A 242 -23.71 -18.22 13.20
C ARG A 242 -24.17 -16.80 13.48
N LEU A 243 -23.27 -15.85 13.36
CA LEU A 243 -23.49 -14.42 13.45
C LEU A 243 -23.17 -13.80 12.09
N VAL A 244 -24.10 -13.01 11.53
CA VAL A 244 -23.95 -12.40 10.21
C VAL A 244 -24.31 -10.93 10.30
N THR A 245 -23.49 -10.10 9.67
CA THR A 245 -23.75 -8.68 9.38
C THR A 245 -23.49 -8.43 7.90
N ASP A 246 -23.78 -7.23 7.39
CA ASP A 246 -23.67 -6.93 5.96
C ASP A 246 -22.27 -7.17 5.38
N SER A 247 -21.21 -6.99 6.19
CA SER A 247 -19.82 -7.06 5.74
C SER A 247 -18.96 -8.14 6.40
N THR A 248 -19.46 -8.78 7.46
CA THR A 248 -18.70 -9.77 8.24
C THR A 248 -19.61 -10.87 8.76
N ALA A 249 -19.16 -12.12 8.68
CA ALA A 249 -19.78 -13.24 9.36
C ALA A 249 -18.78 -13.97 10.25
N LEU A 250 -19.28 -14.51 11.37
CA LEU A 250 -18.55 -15.37 12.30
C LEU A 250 -19.41 -16.60 12.58
N GLU A 251 -18.85 -17.78 12.36
CA GLU A 251 -19.47 -19.05 12.68
C GLU A 251 -18.60 -19.86 13.61
N VAL A 252 -19.18 -20.28 14.73
CA VAL A 252 -18.48 -21.02 15.78
C VAL A 252 -19.13 -22.39 15.94
N TRP A 253 -18.32 -23.44 15.89
CA TRP A 253 -18.73 -24.84 16.04
C TRP A 253 -18.09 -25.45 17.27
N ASN A 254 -18.87 -26.25 18.01
CA ASN A 254 -18.32 -27.21 18.95
C ASN A 254 -17.83 -28.43 18.17
N ILE A 255 -16.51 -28.65 18.17
CA ILE A 255 -15.87 -29.71 17.39
C ILE A 255 -15.35 -30.87 18.25
N SER A 256 -15.67 -30.89 19.55
CA SER A 256 -15.21 -31.88 20.53
C SER A 256 -15.60 -33.33 20.20
N HIS A 257 -16.71 -33.53 19.49
CA HIS A 257 -17.29 -34.85 19.22
C HIS A 257 -17.14 -35.33 17.77
N PHE A 258 -16.34 -34.68 16.91
CA PHE A 258 -16.13 -35.09 15.50
C PHE A 258 -15.41 -36.46 15.29
N GLN A 259 -15.35 -37.29 16.33
CA GLN A 259 -14.65 -38.56 16.33
C GLN A 259 -15.45 -39.75 15.76
N ASN A 260 -16.79 -39.71 15.78
CA ASN A 260 -17.61 -40.91 15.55
C ASN A 260 -18.74 -40.69 14.51
N GLY A 261 -18.49 -41.11 13.25
CA GLY A 261 -19.45 -41.06 12.12
C GLY A 261 -19.55 -39.67 11.47
N GLU A 262 -19.79 -39.44 10.19
CA GLU A 262 -20.15 -40.23 9.00
C GLU A 262 -19.58 -39.47 7.78
N GLY A 263 -19.24 -40.17 6.69
CA GLY A 263 -19.03 -39.54 5.38
C GLY A 263 -17.78 -38.68 5.17
N ASP A 264 -17.55 -38.30 3.90
CA ASP A 264 -16.43 -37.48 3.46
C ASP A 264 -16.73 -35.98 3.69
N ILE A 265 -17.08 -35.59 4.92
CA ILE A 265 -17.46 -34.21 5.31
C ILE A 265 -16.24 -33.29 5.22
N ILE A 266 -16.37 -32.20 4.48
CA ILE A 266 -15.39 -31.11 4.41
C ILE A 266 -15.57 -30.22 5.64
N ILE A 267 -14.50 -30.06 6.42
CA ILE A 267 -14.48 -29.14 7.57
C ILE A 267 -14.06 -27.78 7.03
N GLY A 268 -15.00 -26.84 6.93
CA GLY A 268 -14.72 -25.57 6.29
C GLY A 268 -15.92 -24.64 6.24
N LEU A 269 -15.67 -23.47 5.67
CA LEU A 269 -16.66 -22.43 5.41
C LEU A 269 -16.54 -22.02 3.93
N GLU A 270 -17.68 -21.88 3.27
CA GLU A 270 -17.80 -21.47 1.89
C GLU A 270 -18.77 -20.28 1.81
N LEU A 271 -18.34 -19.20 1.16
CA LEU A 271 -19.14 -18.05 0.79
C LEU A 271 -19.57 -18.16 -0.67
N ARG A 272 -20.86 -17.98 -0.95
CA ARG A 272 -21.45 -17.98 -2.30
C ARG A 272 -22.27 -16.71 -2.47
N LEU A 273 -21.78 -15.78 -3.29
CA LEU A 273 -22.52 -14.59 -3.66
C LEU A 273 -23.08 -14.78 -5.07
N ASP A 274 -24.38 -14.59 -5.25
CA ASP A 274 -24.99 -14.62 -6.59
C ASP A 274 -24.45 -13.45 -7.43
N GLY A 275 -23.47 -13.75 -8.28
CA GLY A 275 -22.72 -12.78 -9.06
C GLY A 275 -23.61 -11.96 -10.00
N GLY A 276 -23.79 -10.68 -9.68
CA GLY A 276 -24.44 -9.70 -10.57
C GLY A 276 -24.58 -8.29 -10.00
N GLU A 277 -24.69 -8.13 -8.68
CA GLU A 277 -24.90 -6.82 -8.03
C GLU A 277 -23.69 -6.45 -7.15
N PRO A 278 -23.11 -5.23 -7.28
CA PRO A 278 -21.85 -4.88 -6.60
C PRO A 278 -21.97 -4.72 -5.07
N VAL A 279 -23.19 -4.75 -4.50
CA VAL A 279 -23.43 -4.45 -3.09
C VAL A 279 -24.64 -5.23 -2.56
N LYS A 280 -24.55 -6.57 -2.48
CA LYS A 280 -25.49 -7.35 -1.67
C LYS A 280 -24.97 -7.37 -0.23
N ALA A 281 -25.84 -7.04 0.73
CA ALA A 281 -25.55 -7.29 2.14
C ALA A 281 -25.40 -8.81 2.33
N LEU A 282 -24.38 -9.22 3.08
CA LEU A 282 -24.15 -10.63 3.38
C LEU A 282 -25.32 -11.21 4.19
N GLU A 283 -25.88 -12.31 3.71
CA GLU A 283 -26.99 -13.02 4.36
C GLU A 283 -26.53 -14.38 4.91
N SER A 284 -27.31 -14.93 5.84
CA SER A 284 -27.00 -16.25 6.41
C SER A 284 -27.03 -17.38 5.37
N ASP A 285 -27.83 -17.24 4.31
CA ASP A 285 -27.98 -18.26 3.26
C ASP A 285 -26.82 -18.25 2.25
N ASP A 286 -26.01 -17.19 2.23
CA ASP A 286 -24.80 -17.08 1.39
C ASP A 286 -23.64 -17.94 1.94
N LEU A 287 -23.78 -18.51 3.15
CA LEU A 287 -22.73 -19.25 3.85
C LEU A 287 -23.07 -20.73 4.00
N VAL A 288 -22.15 -21.59 3.56
CA VAL A 288 -22.24 -23.05 3.73
C VAL A 288 -21.05 -23.52 4.56
N SER A 289 -21.31 -24.26 5.63
CA SER A 289 -20.28 -24.79 6.53
C SER A 289 -20.48 -26.29 6.75
N LEU A 290 -19.41 -27.00 7.08
CA LEU A 290 -19.40 -28.44 7.40
C LEU A 290 -20.27 -29.30 6.48
N PHE A 291 -19.90 -29.35 5.20
CA PHE A 291 -20.72 -29.94 4.14
C PHE A 291 -20.07 -31.17 3.51
N GLU A 292 -20.89 -32.01 2.86
CA GLU A 292 -20.39 -33.18 2.13
C GLU A 292 -19.63 -32.78 0.86
N SER A 293 -18.56 -33.51 0.54
CA SER A 293 -17.72 -33.21 -0.63
C SER A 293 -18.48 -33.13 -1.97
N GLY A 294 -19.63 -33.80 -2.10
CA GLY A 294 -20.49 -33.73 -3.29
C GLY A 294 -21.21 -32.39 -3.50
N ASN A 295 -21.31 -31.56 -2.45
CA ASN A 295 -21.99 -30.26 -2.49
C ASN A 295 -21.06 -29.10 -2.83
N LEU A 296 -19.78 -29.39 -3.07
CA LEU A 296 -18.77 -28.36 -3.36
C LEU A 296 -18.94 -27.85 -4.79
N THR A 297 -19.43 -26.62 -4.90
CA THR A 297 -19.51 -25.90 -6.15
C THR A 297 -18.50 -24.76 -6.15
N TYR A 298 -17.27 -25.08 -6.57
CA TYR A 298 -16.44 -24.10 -7.30
C TYR A 298 -17.30 -23.49 -8.43
N LYS A 299 -16.91 -22.54 -9.26
CA LYS A 299 -17.85 -21.71 -10.07
C LYS A 299 -18.91 -20.88 -9.28
N ALA A 300 -19.46 -21.32 -8.14
CA ALA A 300 -20.33 -20.51 -7.28
C ALA A 300 -19.65 -19.99 -6.00
N THR A 301 -18.48 -20.53 -5.61
CA THR A 301 -17.72 -20.05 -4.42
C THR A 301 -16.98 -18.73 -4.65
N ASP A 302 -17.20 -17.72 -3.81
CA ASP A 302 -16.43 -16.47 -3.80
C ASP A 302 -15.20 -16.56 -2.89
N ALA A 303 -15.36 -17.20 -1.73
CA ALA A 303 -14.28 -17.49 -0.80
C ALA A 303 -14.56 -18.81 -0.09
N ALA A 304 -13.55 -19.64 0.14
CA ALA A 304 -13.69 -20.81 1.00
C ALA A 304 -12.40 -21.16 1.73
N ILE A 305 -12.56 -21.83 2.86
CA ILE A 305 -11.48 -22.37 3.69
C ILE A 305 -11.80 -23.80 4.05
N PHE A 306 -10.83 -24.70 3.87
CA PHE A 306 -10.95 -26.13 4.13
C PHE A 306 -9.83 -26.59 5.05
N LEU A 307 -10.20 -27.08 6.23
CA LEU A 307 -9.30 -27.57 7.23
C LEU A 307 -8.99 -29.06 7.01
N PRO A 308 -7.73 -29.48 7.22
CA PRO A 308 -7.33 -30.86 7.05
C PRO A 308 -8.01 -31.76 8.10
N LYS A 309 -8.86 -32.69 7.66
CA LYS A 309 -9.64 -33.57 8.54
C LYS A 309 -8.78 -34.35 9.54
N GLN A 310 -7.59 -34.78 9.12
CA GLN A 310 -6.65 -35.51 9.97
C GLN A 310 -6.13 -34.64 11.12
N PHE A 311 -5.83 -33.37 10.86
CA PHE A 311 -5.42 -32.43 11.90
C PHE A 311 -6.52 -32.26 12.92
N VAL A 312 -7.73 -31.90 12.47
CA VAL A 312 -8.88 -31.65 13.35
C VAL A 312 -9.16 -32.87 14.24
N ARG A 313 -9.20 -34.08 13.66
CA ARG A 313 -9.38 -35.32 14.43
C ARG A 313 -8.31 -35.57 15.47
N ASN A 314 -7.06 -35.14 15.24
CA ASN A 314 -5.96 -35.33 16.18
C ASN A 314 -6.00 -34.31 17.33
N VAL A 315 -6.37 -33.06 17.07
CA VAL A 315 -6.45 -32.04 18.13
C VAL A 315 -7.70 -32.16 19.00
N THR A 316 -8.80 -32.71 18.49
CA THR A 316 -10.06 -32.85 19.23
C THR A 316 -10.18 -34.13 20.06
N GLN A 317 -9.18 -35.02 20.07
CA GLN A 317 -9.30 -36.33 20.74
C GLN A 317 -9.53 -36.22 22.26
N GLY A 318 -10.80 -36.34 22.67
CA GLY A 318 -11.21 -36.29 24.08
C GLY A 318 -11.01 -34.94 24.75
N LYS A 319 -10.94 -33.85 23.97
CA LYS A 319 -10.73 -32.48 24.47
C LYS A 319 -11.89 -31.58 24.07
N ASP A 320 -12.15 -30.57 24.89
CA ASP A 320 -13.10 -29.53 24.50
C ASP A 320 -12.46 -28.64 23.44
N ALA A 321 -13.10 -28.51 22.29
CA ALA A 321 -12.55 -27.83 21.15
C ALA A 321 -13.62 -27.03 20.40
N LYS A 322 -13.30 -25.78 20.10
CA LYS A 322 -14.12 -24.88 19.28
C LYS A 322 -13.42 -24.57 17.97
N LEU A 323 -14.18 -24.47 16.89
CA LEU A 323 -13.74 -23.97 15.60
C LEU A 323 -14.50 -22.68 15.31
N ALA A 324 -13.79 -21.57 15.26
CA ALA A 324 -14.31 -20.29 14.79
C ALA A 324 -13.85 -20.07 13.35
N MET A 325 -14.77 -19.75 12.46
CA MET A 325 -14.49 -19.39 11.06
C MET A 325 -15.16 -18.05 10.78
N SER A 326 -14.45 -17.14 10.11
CA SER A 326 -15.00 -15.84 9.76
C SER A 326 -14.72 -15.47 8.31
N VAL A 327 -15.62 -14.66 7.76
CA VAL A 327 -15.52 -14.10 6.42
C VAL A 327 -15.71 -12.60 6.54
N TYR A 328 -14.84 -11.84 5.89
CA TYR A 328 -14.94 -10.40 5.73
C TYR A 328 -15.13 -10.09 4.25
N THR A 329 -16.31 -9.56 3.91
CA THR A 329 -16.61 -9.15 2.53
C THR A 329 -16.10 -7.75 2.21
N SER A 330 -16.00 -6.91 3.24
CA SER A 330 -15.25 -5.66 3.23
C SER A 330 -13.84 -5.89 3.75
N THR A 331 -12.87 -5.26 3.11
CA THR A 331 -11.45 -5.37 3.48
C THR A 331 -10.95 -4.13 4.23
N ALA A 332 -11.87 -3.24 4.65
CA ALA A 332 -11.55 -1.92 5.19
C ALA A 332 -10.68 -1.94 6.47
N LEU A 333 -10.81 -2.97 7.32
CA LEU A 333 -9.96 -3.12 8.52
C LEU A 333 -8.52 -3.53 8.20
N PHE A 334 -8.27 -4.06 7.01
CA PHE A 334 -6.95 -4.56 6.62
C PHE A 334 -6.22 -3.49 5.81
N ARG A 335 -5.00 -3.12 6.23
CA ARG A 335 -4.23 -2.07 5.54
C ARG A 335 -3.97 -2.49 4.09
N LYS A 336 -4.12 -1.54 3.17
CA LYS A 336 -3.91 -1.79 1.74
C LYS A 336 -2.44 -2.09 1.44
N GLY A 337 -2.21 -3.22 0.75
CA GLY A 337 -1.18 -3.36 -0.28
C GLY A 337 0.30 -3.36 0.12
N ARG A 338 0.66 -3.57 1.39
CA ARG A 338 2.07 -3.73 1.79
C ARG A 338 2.33 -5.17 2.21
N LEU A 339 3.06 -5.90 1.38
CA LEU A 339 3.58 -7.22 1.69
C LEU A 339 4.90 -7.05 2.45
N TYR A 340 5.03 -7.73 3.59
CA TYR A 340 6.26 -7.81 4.35
C TYR A 340 6.78 -9.24 4.34
N ASN A 341 8.08 -9.39 4.13
CA ASN A 341 8.80 -10.65 4.36
C ASN A 341 9.61 -10.48 5.63
N GLY A 342 9.09 -10.95 6.76
CA GLY A 342 9.64 -10.63 8.09
C GLY A 342 9.57 -9.12 8.38
N SER A 343 10.72 -8.47 8.54
CA SER A 343 10.80 -7.02 8.83
C SER A 343 10.99 -6.12 7.60
N GLU A 344 11.15 -6.70 6.40
CA GLU A 344 11.42 -5.94 5.17
C GLU A 344 10.16 -5.81 4.30
N GLU A 345 9.86 -4.58 3.88
CA GLU A 345 8.75 -4.28 2.98
C GLU A 345 9.11 -4.69 1.54
N SER A 346 8.23 -5.43 0.89
CA SER A 346 8.43 -5.83 -0.51
C SER A 346 8.32 -4.61 -1.43
N SER A 347 9.22 -4.51 -2.41
CA SER A 347 9.18 -3.44 -3.43
C SER A 347 8.06 -3.60 -4.47
N ARG A 348 7.26 -4.68 -4.39
CA ARG A 348 6.16 -4.96 -5.32
C ARG A 348 4.89 -4.19 -4.93
N ASN A 349 4.28 -3.51 -5.91
CA ASN A 349 3.02 -2.80 -5.74
C ASN A 349 1.84 -3.78 -5.79
N LEU A 350 1.64 -4.47 -4.67
CA LEU A 350 0.60 -5.48 -4.52
C LEU A 350 -0.72 -4.85 -4.07
N THR A 351 -1.82 -5.38 -4.57
CA THR A 351 -3.17 -4.95 -4.21
C THR A 351 -4.00 -6.13 -3.76
N LEU A 352 -4.87 -5.93 -2.78
CA LEU A 352 -5.74 -6.98 -2.26
C LEU A 352 -6.78 -7.36 -3.34
N ASN A 353 -6.78 -8.63 -3.74
CA ASN A 353 -7.58 -9.12 -4.85
C ASN A 353 -8.63 -10.15 -4.45
N SER A 354 -8.89 -10.30 -3.15
CA SER A 354 -9.88 -11.24 -2.63
C SER A 354 -10.59 -10.71 -1.39
N LYS A 355 -11.68 -11.39 -1.02
CA LYS A 355 -12.28 -11.32 0.32
C LYS A 355 -11.30 -11.93 1.33
N VAL A 356 -11.49 -11.65 2.62
CA VAL A 356 -10.65 -12.25 3.69
C VAL A 356 -11.44 -13.37 4.35
N ILE A 357 -10.82 -14.54 4.52
CA ILE A 357 -11.40 -15.67 5.24
C ILE A 357 -10.44 -16.13 6.33
N SER A 358 -10.98 -16.53 7.47
CA SER A 358 -10.20 -16.92 8.63
C SER A 358 -10.77 -18.17 9.26
N ALA A 359 -9.89 -18.94 9.88
CA ALA A 359 -10.27 -20.04 10.75
C ALA A 359 -9.33 -20.10 11.94
N LYS A 360 -9.87 -20.50 13.09
CA LYS A 360 -9.14 -20.63 14.34
C LYS A 360 -9.71 -21.80 15.12
N ILE A 361 -8.82 -22.62 15.66
CA ILE A 361 -9.21 -23.71 16.56
C ILE A 361 -8.71 -23.38 17.95
N SER A 362 -9.58 -23.48 18.94
CA SER A 362 -9.19 -23.44 20.35
C SER A 362 -9.48 -24.78 21.01
N VAL A 363 -8.52 -25.26 21.80
CA VAL A 363 -8.62 -26.52 22.54
C VAL A 363 -8.40 -26.24 24.01
N ASN A 364 -9.36 -26.59 24.85
CA ASN A 364 -9.40 -26.26 26.27
C ASN A 364 -9.15 -24.75 26.53
N GLY A 365 -9.70 -23.88 25.66
CA GLY A 365 -9.53 -22.43 25.73
C GLY A 365 -8.19 -21.89 25.22
N VAL A 366 -7.30 -22.76 24.70
CA VAL A 366 -6.01 -22.34 24.14
C VAL A 366 -6.06 -22.34 22.62
N PRO A 367 -5.77 -21.22 21.94
CA PRO A 367 -5.77 -21.16 20.49
C PRO A 367 -4.59 -21.94 19.89
N ILE A 368 -4.86 -22.67 18.80
CA ILE A 368 -3.86 -23.39 18.01
C ILE A 368 -3.70 -22.68 16.67
N SER A 369 -2.51 -22.15 16.45
CA SER A 369 -2.17 -21.42 15.21
C SER A 369 -1.32 -22.24 14.25
N ASP A 370 -0.40 -23.07 14.74
CA ASP A 370 0.52 -23.87 13.92
C ASP A 370 -0.12 -25.20 13.51
N LEU A 371 -0.18 -25.45 12.21
CA LEU A 371 -0.76 -26.67 11.63
C LEU A 371 0.30 -27.60 11.06
N TYR A 372 1.60 -27.25 11.09
CA TYR A 372 2.64 -28.04 10.46
C TYR A 372 2.66 -29.50 10.99
N PRO A 373 2.72 -30.53 10.11
CA PRO A 373 2.94 -30.49 8.65
C PRO A 373 1.64 -30.49 7.80
N TYR A 374 0.48 -30.22 8.40
CA TYR A 374 -0.79 -30.14 7.69
C TYR A 374 -0.96 -28.78 7.00
N LEU A 375 -1.76 -28.76 5.92
CA LEU A 375 -2.03 -27.54 5.16
C LEU A 375 -3.53 -27.25 5.12
N VAL A 376 -3.91 -26.03 5.49
CA VAL A 376 -5.25 -25.49 5.23
C VAL A 376 -5.32 -25.06 3.77
N THR A 377 -6.44 -25.34 3.09
CA THR A 377 -6.67 -24.91 1.70
C THR A 377 -7.65 -23.76 1.68
N THR A 378 -7.33 -22.67 1.00
CA THR A 378 -8.24 -21.54 0.78
C THR A 378 -8.46 -21.31 -0.71
N VAL A 379 -9.64 -20.83 -1.08
CA VAL A 379 -10.09 -20.66 -2.47
C VAL A 379 -10.74 -19.30 -2.61
N TYR A 380 -10.41 -18.55 -3.67
CA TYR A 380 -10.92 -17.20 -3.88
C TYR A 380 -11.34 -16.93 -5.33
N LEU A 381 -12.48 -16.28 -5.50
CA LEU A 381 -12.81 -15.59 -6.74
C LEU A 381 -12.06 -14.24 -6.74
N PRO A 382 -11.16 -13.98 -7.70
CA PRO A 382 -10.41 -12.74 -7.73
C PRO A 382 -11.32 -11.56 -8.09
N PHE A 383 -11.09 -10.39 -7.47
CA PHE A 383 -11.78 -9.15 -7.86
C PHE A 383 -11.36 -8.66 -9.24
N ILE A 384 -10.08 -8.84 -9.57
CA ILE A 384 -9.44 -8.49 -10.84
C ILE A 384 -8.97 -9.79 -11.49
N GLU A 385 -9.57 -10.12 -12.63
CA GLU A 385 -9.18 -11.28 -13.40
C GLU A 385 -7.86 -11.04 -14.14
N THR A 386 -6.86 -11.88 -13.87
CA THR A 386 -5.61 -11.96 -14.63
C THR A 386 -5.58 -13.21 -15.52
N PRO A 387 -4.82 -13.20 -16.63
CA PRO A 387 -4.64 -14.37 -17.49
C PRO A 387 -4.18 -15.59 -16.69
N GLU A 388 -4.77 -16.76 -16.95
CA GLU A 388 -4.49 -17.97 -16.16
C GLU A 388 -3.01 -18.39 -16.20
N GLN A 389 -2.29 -18.07 -17.29
CA GLN A 389 -0.85 -18.34 -17.38
C GLN A 389 0.01 -17.43 -16.48
N SER A 390 -0.45 -16.22 -16.16
CA SER A 390 0.33 -15.24 -15.38
C SER A 390 0.01 -15.28 -13.88
N ARG A 391 -1.15 -15.85 -13.50
CA ARG A 391 -1.57 -16.03 -12.10
C ARG A 391 -0.49 -16.59 -11.16
N PRO A 392 0.28 -17.64 -11.50
CA PRO A 392 1.31 -18.14 -10.59
C PRO A 392 2.42 -17.13 -10.22
N GLN A 393 2.61 -16.09 -11.04
CA GLN A 393 3.62 -15.04 -10.83
C GLN A 393 3.01 -13.77 -10.23
N ASP A 394 1.80 -13.41 -10.69
CA ASP A 394 1.13 -12.16 -10.31
C ASP A 394 0.38 -12.30 -8.97
N THR A 395 0.00 -13.51 -8.60
CA THR A 395 -0.82 -13.80 -7.42
C THR A 395 0.06 -14.25 -6.24
N THR A 396 -0.08 -13.57 -5.11
CA THR A 396 0.60 -13.93 -3.85
C THR A 396 -0.44 -14.26 -2.79
N CYS A 397 -0.41 -15.51 -2.30
CA CYS A 397 -1.21 -15.93 -1.14
C CYS A 397 -0.60 -15.37 0.13
N VAL A 398 -1.42 -14.72 0.96
CA VAL A 398 -0.95 -14.02 2.16
C VAL A 398 -1.87 -14.28 3.35
N PHE A 399 -1.37 -13.95 4.52
CA PHE A 399 -2.17 -13.79 5.72
C PHE A 399 -1.90 -12.44 6.39
N TRP A 400 -2.84 -11.99 7.22
CA TRP A 400 -2.67 -10.80 8.02
C TRP A 400 -1.87 -11.12 9.29
N ASP A 401 -0.61 -10.68 9.32
CA ASP A 401 0.26 -10.74 10.48
C ASP A 401 0.03 -9.52 11.36
N LEU A 402 -0.60 -9.71 12.52
CA LEU A 402 -0.88 -8.66 13.49
C LEU A 402 0.39 -8.05 14.10
N GLU A 403 1.49 -8.80 14.17
CA GLU A 403 2.78 -8.35 14.72
C GLU A 403 3.71 -7.78 13.63
N GLY A 404 3.32 -7.92 12.36
CA GLY A 404 4.03 -7.41 11.21
C GLY A 404 4.24 -5.89 11.25
N ALA A 405 5.27 -5.41 10.55
CA ALA A 405 5.64 -4.00 10.49
C ALA A 405 5.78 -3.34 11.89
N GLY A 406 6.40 -4.03 12.84
CA GLY A 406 6.65 -3.52 14.20
C GLY A 406 5.38 -3.43 15.05
N GLY A 407 4.43 -4.36 14.87
CA GLY A 407 3.16 -4.41 15.60
C GLY A 407 2.04 -3.58 14.98
N THR A 408 2.25 -2.98 13.80
CA THR A 408 1.23 -2.17 13.10
C THR A 408 0.39 -2.97 12.11
N GLY A 409 0.67 -4.26 11.93
CA GLY A 409 -0.08 -5.15 11.05
C GLY A 409 0.38 -5.08 9.60
N ALA A 410 0.60 -6.25 8.99
CA ALA A 410 1.05 -6.36 7.62
C ALA A 410 0.53 -7.63 6.96
N TRP A 411 0.45 -7.63 5.63
CA TRP A 411 0.30 -8.87 4.87
C TRP A 411 1.65 -9.59 4.83
N SER A 412 1.68 -10.87 5.14
CA SER A 412 2.87 -11.73 5.01
C SER A 412 2.54 -12.96 4.15
N GLY A 413 3.50 -13.39 3.34
CA GLY A 413 3.43 -14.63 2.57
C GLY A 413 3.96 -15.85 3.32
N ASP A 414 4.47 -15.68 4.54
CA ASP A 414 5.13 -16.74 5.30
C ASP A 414 4.17 -17.90 5.60
N GLY A 415 4.62 -19.13 5.34
CA GLY A 415 3.80 -20.33 5.53
C GLY A 415 2.70 -20.54 4.47
N CYS A 416 2.48 -19.59 3.56
CA CYS A 416 1.47 -19.64 2.51
C CYS A 416 2.09 -19.80 1.12
N ARG A 417 1.45 -20.59 0.27
CA ARG A 417 1.85 -20.73 -1.14
C ARG A 417 0.65 -20.82 -2.07
N TYR A 418 0.82 -20.24 -3.25
CA TYR A 418 -0.08 -20.44 -4.36
C TYR A 418 0.02 -21.88 -4.87
N GLN A 419 -1.12 -22.54 -5.05
CA GLN A 419 -1.18 -23.92 -5.51
C GLN A 419 -1.54 -23.99 -7.00
N GLN A 420 -2.69 -23.43 -7.38
CA GLN A 420 -3.21 -23.48 -8.75
C GLN A 420 -4.40 -22.53 -8.95
N THR A 421 -4.78 -22.34 -10.20
CA THR A 421 -6.11 -21.83 -10.56
C THR A 421 -7.04 -23.01 -10.79
N PHE A 422 -8.27 -22.94 -10.26
CA PHE A 422 -9.28 -23.94 -10.52
C PHE A 422 -10.63 -23.28 -10.82
N GLN A 423 -11.17 -23.50 -12.02
CA GLN A 423 -12.42 -22.90 -12.50
C GLN A 423 -12.48 -21.37 -12.36
N GLY A 424 -11.33 -20.70 -12.57
CA GLY A 424 -11.20 -19.23 -12.44
C GLY A 424 -10.91 -18.73 -11.03
N ARG A 425 -10.77 -19.63 -10.03
CA ARG A 425 -10.49 -19.28 -8.63
C ARG A 425 -9.06 -19.58 -8.27
N ASP A 426 -8.47 -18.73 -7.44
CA ASP A 426 -7.12 -18.92 -6.92
C ASP A 426 -7.17 -19.83 -5.70
N VAL A 427 -6.35 -20.89 -5.73
CA VAL A 427 -6.25 -21.88 -4.65
C VAL A 427 -4.91 -21.68 -3.94
N CYS A 428 -4.98 -21.42 -2.64
CA CYS A 428 -3.84 -21.22 -1.76
C CYS A 428 -3.77 -22.32 -0.71
N VAL A 429 -2.56 -22.68 -0.28
CA VAL A 429 -2.37 -23.58 0.86
C VAL A 429 -1.42 -22.96 1.87
N CYS A 430 -1.78 -23.03 3.15
CA CYS A 430 -1.00 -22.46 4.25
C CYS A 430 -0.80 -23.46 5.39
N ASP A 431 0.26 -23.34 6.18
CA ASP A 431 0.61 -24.23 7.29
C ASP A 431 0.22 -23.70 8.68
N HIS A 432 -0.63 -22.68 8.73
CA HIS A 432 -1.15 -22.09 9.97
C HIS A 432 -2.64 -21.75 9.86
N LEU A 433 -3.22 -21.23 10.94
CA LEU A 433 -4.60 -20.75 11.04
C LEU A 433 -4.61 -19.28 11.44
N THR A 434 -4.97 -18.42 10.49
CA THR A 434 -4.98 -16.95 10.60
C THR A 434 -6.03 -16.36 9.65
N ASN A 435 -5.94 -15.05 9.37
CA ASN A 435 -6.78 -14.34 8.42
C ASN A 435 -6.11 -14.34 7.03
N PHE A 436 -6.63 -15.12 6.08
CA PHE A 436 -6.03 -15.33 4.75
C PHE A 436 -6.66 -14.45 3.68
N ALA A 437 -5.84 -14.09 2.69
CA ALA A 437 -6.28 -13.41 1.48
C ALA A 437 -5.29 -13.62 0.32
N VAL A 438 -5.61 -13.01 -0.81
CA VAL A 438 -4.78 -13.01 -2.01
C VAL A 438 -4.45 -11.58 -2.41
N LEU A 439 -3.17 -11.30 -2.63
CA LEU A 439 -2.71 -10.09 -3.29
C LEU A 439 -2.41 -10.35 -4.75
N VAL A 440 -2.65 -9.36 -5.61
CA VAL A 440 -2.25 -9.37 -7.03
C VAL A 440 -1.30 -8.21 -7.33
N ASP A 441 -0.27 -8.48 -8.11
CA ASP A 441 0.62 -7.46 -8.64
C ASP A 441 0.05 -6.90 -9.95
N LEU A 442 -0.54 -5.70 -9.89
CA LEU A 442 -1.09 -5.03 -11.07
C LEU A 442 -0.03 -4.28 -11.88
N TYR A 443 1.13 -4.02 -11.27
CA TYR A 443 2.16 -3.11 -11.82
C TYR A 443 3.47 -3.82 -12.16
N GLY A 444 3.67 -5.05 -11.66
CA GLY A 444 4.73 -5.96 -12.08
C GLY A 444 4.69 -6.32 -13.57
N GLN A 445 3.64 -5.89 -14.29
CA GLN A 445 3.48 -5.98 -15.74
C GLN A 445 2.97 -4.68 -16.40
N ALA A 446 3.58 -3.53 -16.08
CA ALA A 446 3.80 -2.54 -17.15
C ALA A 446 4.95 -2.96 -18.10
N GLU A 447 5.51 -4.12 -17.85
CA GLU A 447 6.38 -4.85 -18.75
C GLU A 447 5.50 -5.75 -19.62
N LEU A 448 5.27 -5.32 -20.88
CA LEU A 448 4.68 -6.17 -21.93
C LEU A 448 5.34 -7.57 -21.87
N PRO A 449 4.67 -8.66 -22.30
CA PRO A 449 5.30 -9.98 -22.35
C PRO A 449 6.71 -9.88 -22.99
N GLN A 450 7.71 -10.56 -22.44
CA GLN A 450 9.13 -10.38 -22.83
C GLN A 450 9.35 -10.44 -24.35
N GLU A 451 8.57 -11.26 -25.05
CA GLU A 451 8.54 -11.36 -26.51
C GLU A 451 8.02 -10.09 -27.20
N HIS A 452 6.98 -9.46 -26.66
CA HIS A 452 6.44 -8.20 -27.15
C HIS A 452 7.34 -7.02 -26.80
N GLN A 453 7.94 -6.96 -25.61
CA GLN A 453 8.95 -5.95 -25.29
C GLN A 453 10.16 -6.03 -26.21
N PHE A 454 10.65 -7.25 -26.46
CA PHE A 454 11.75 -7.47 -27.37
C PHE A 454 11.39 -7.04 -28.79
N ALA A 455 10.20 -7.38 -29.28
CA ALA A 455 9.70 -6.95 -30.58
C ALA A 455 9.55 -5.42 -30.67
N LEU A 456 8.93 -4.77 -29.69
CA LEU A 456 8.77 -3.32 -29.65
C LEU A 456 10.12 -2.60 -29.52
N THR A 457 11.07 -3.14 -28.76
CA THR A 457 12.43 -2.62 -28.63
C THR A 457 13.17 -2.73 -29.96
N ILE A 458 13.09 -3.87 -30.63
CA ILE A 458 13.68 -4.06 -31.97
C ILE A 458 13.06 -3.10 -32.98
N ILE A 459 11.73 -3.00 -33.03
CA ILE A 459 11.02 -2.08 -33.94
C ILE A 459 11.45 -0.63 -33.66
N THR A 460 11.53 -0.25 -32.38
CA THR A 460 11.94 1.10 -31.96
C THR A 460 13.40 1.40 -32.33
N ILE A 461 14.33 0.46 -32.07
CA ILE A 461 15.75 0.62 -32.43
C ILE A 461 15.93 0.69 -33.94
N ILE A 462 15.28 -0.19 -34.71
CA ILE A 462 15.34 -0.16 -36.18
C ILE A 462 14.76 1.15 -36.71
N GLY A 463 13.58 1.55 -36.22
CA GLY A 463 12.93 2.81 -36.59
C GLY A 463 13.77 4.03 -36.27
N LEU A 464 14.43 4.04 -35.11
CA LEU A 464 15.35 5.09 -34.67
C LEU A 464 16.58 5.17 -35.57
N CYS A 465 17.23 4.04 -35.85
CA CYS A 465 18.40 3.97 -36.74
C CYS A 465 18.06 4.44 -38.16
N LEU A 466 16.93 4.00 -38.71
CA LEU A 466 16.46 4.43 -40.04
C LEU A 466 16.16 5.94 -40.07
N SER A 467 15.52 6.47 -39.02
CA SER A 467 15.20 7.89 -38.91
C SER A 467 16.45 8.77 -38.81
N ILE A 468 17.41 8.38 -37.95
CA ILE A 468 18.70 9.07 -37.81
C ILE A 468 19.47 9.04 -39.14
N ALA A 469 19.50 7.90 -39.82
CA ALA A 469 20.16 7.77 -41.12
C ALA A 469 19.50 8.69 -42.18
N GLY A 470 18.17 8.69 -42.27
CA GLY A 470 17.43 9.54 -43.20
C GLY A 470 17.62 11.04 -42.95
N LEU A 471 17.54 11.46 -41.69
CA LEU A 471 17.80 12.85 -41.28
C LEU A 471 19.25 13.26 -41.58
N SER A 472 20.22 12.38 -41.32
CA SER A 472 21.63 12.62 -41.62
C SER A 472 21.89 12.79 -43.12
N ILE A 473 21.33 11.93 -43.96
CA ILE A 473 21.42 12.04 -45.43
C ILE A 473 20.81 13.36 -45.91
N THR A 474 19.67 13.76 -45.32
CA THR A 474 18.99 15.01 -45.65
C THR A 474 19.87 16.22 -45.33
N ILE A 475 20.46 16.26 -44.13
CA ILE A 475 21.38 17.32 -43.71
C ILE A 475 22.63 17.34 -44.60
N ILE A 476 23.26 16.20 -44.86
CA ILE A 476 24.44 16.09 -45.75
C ILE A 476 24.11 16.61 -47.15
N SER A 477 22.93 16.29 -47.69
CA SER A 477 22.48 16.78 -49.00
C SER A 477 22.37 18.31 -49.03
N PHE A 478 21.85 18.93 -47.97
CA PHE A 478 21.82 20.39 -47.82
C PHE A 478 23.21 21.02 -47.64
N LEU A 479 24.14 20.29 -47.01
CA LEU A 479 25.52 20.74 -46.81
C LEU A 479 26.33 20.72 -48.13
N LEU A 480 26.18 19.66 -48.93
CA LEU A 480 26.91 19.46 -50.18
C LEU A 480 26.34 20.26 -51.36
N ILE A 481 25.01 20.39 -51.45
CA ILE A 481 24.35 21.02 -52.60
C ILE A 481 23.96 22.45 -52.25
N LYS A 482 24.85 23.40 -52.56
CA LYS A 482 24.65 24.84 -52.30
C LYS A 482 23.34 25.39 -52.92
N LYS A 483 22.89 24.84 -54.05
CA LYS A 483 21.61 25.21 -54.70
C LYS A 483 20.39 24.89 -53.84
N LEU A 484 20.42 23.83 -53.02
CA LEU A 484 19.32 23.48 -52.14
C LEU A 484 19.18 24.45 -50.96
N ARG A 485 20.24 25.19 -50.58
CA ARG A 485 20.22 26.12 -49.44
C ARG A 485 19.65 27.50 -49.76
N GLN A 486 19.33 27.77 -51.02
CA GLN A 486 18.96 29.12 -51.47
C GLN A 486 17.46 29.43 -51.31
N GLY A 487 16.60 28.42 -51.16
CA GLY A 487 15.15 28.63 -51.01
C GLY A 487 14.68 28.63 -49.56
N ARG A 488 13.67 29.46 -49.25
CA ARG A 488 13.07 29.58 -47.92
C ARG A 488 12.50 28.25 -47.39
N PRO A 489 11.74 27.46 -48.18
CA PRO A 489 11.24 26.15 -47.74
C PRO A 489 12.35 25.18 -47.34
N GLN A 490 13.42 25.16 -48.13
CA GLN A 490 14.56 24.27 -47.92
C GLN A 490 15.34 24.63 -46.65
N GLN A 491 15.49 25.92 -46.35
CA GLN A 491 16.14 26.34 -45.12
C GLN A 491 15.30 26.03 -43.87
N THR A 492 13.96 26.15 -43.95
CA THR A 492 13.06 25.76 -42.85
C THR A 492 13.10 24.25 -42.60
N LEU A 493 13.04 23.43 -43.67
CA LEU A 493 13.16 21.98 -43.58
C LEU A 493 14.52 21.53 -43.02
N PHE A 494 15.61 22.23 -43.36
CA PHE A 494 16.93 21.96 -42.79
C PHE A 494 16.95 22.15 -41.27
N ASN A 495 16.39 23.25 -40.76
CA ASN A 495 16.37 23.51 -39.31
C ASN A 495 15.47 22.53 -38.56
N LEU A 496 14.34 22.14 -39.16
CA LEU A 496 13.47 21.10 -38.60
C LEU A 496 14.19 19.75 -38.51
N ALA A 497 14.85 19.33 -39.60
CA ALA A 497 15.65 18.10 -39.63
C ALA A 497 16.79 18.14 -38.61
N LEU A 498 17.43 19.30 -38.44
CA LEU A 498 18.49 19.50 -37.44
C LEU A 498 17.97 19.37 -36.00
N ALA A 499 16.83 19.99 -35.68
CA ALA A 499 16.21 19.89 -34.36
C ALA A 499 15.81 18.44 -34.04
N MET A 500 15.17 17.74 -34.99
CA MET A 500 14.78 16.34 -34.82
C MET A 500 16.00 15.42 -34.67
N LEU A 501 17.05 15.60 -35.48
CA LEU A 501 18.27 14.80 -35.36
C LEU A 501 18.94 15.00 -34.00
N ALA A 502 18.98 16.24 -33.49
CA ALA A 502 19.50 16.54 -32.17
C ALA A 502 18.68 15.85 -31.07
N SER A 503 17.34 15.87 -31.13
CA SER A 503 16.48 15.11 -30.20
C SER A 503 16.83 13.63 -30.17
N TRP A 504 16.97 13.00 -31.33
CA TRP A 504 17.26 11.56 -31.42
C TRP A 504 18.66 11.20 -30.91
N ILE A 505 19.67 12.03 -31.18
CA ILE A 505 21.02 11.84 -30.66
C ILE A 505 21.03 11.98 -29.13
N VAL A 506 20.35 12.99 -28.58
CA VAL A 506 20.25 13.19 -27.12
C VAL A 506 19.50 12.03 -26.46
N PHE A 507 18.40 11.56 -27.07
CA PHE A 507 17.66 10.40 -26.59
C PHE A 507 18.54 9.15 -26.52
N LEU A 508 19.32 8.87 -27.58
CA LEU A 508 20.24 7.74 -27.62
C LEU A 508 21.38 7.86 -26.59
N ALA A 509 21.91 9.06 -26.40
CA ALA A 509 22.94 9.32 -25.39
C ALA A 509 22.40 9.19 -23.95
N GLY A 510 21.10 9.40 -23.75
CA GLY A 510 20.40 9.30 -22.48
C GLY A 510 20.04 7.88 -22.03
N PHE A 511 19.95 6.94 -22.97
CA PHE A 511 19.50 5.56 -22.73
C PHE A 511 20.36 4.79 -21.70
N THR A 512 21.62 5.18 -21.50
CA THR A 512 22.57 4.46 -20.63
C THR A 512 23.08 5.27 -19.43
N ARG A 513 22.55 6.47 -19.18
CA ARG A 513 23.13 7.47 -18.26
C ARG A 513 22.27 7.76 -17.01
N VAL A 514 21.66 6.73 -16.43
CA VAL A 514 20.74 6.88 -15.26
C VAL A 514 21.49 7.23 -13.95
N GLU A 515 22.77 6.85 -13.83
CA GLU A 515 23.50 6.95 -12.54
C GLU A 515 24.10 8.34 -12.22
N ASN A 516 24.30 9.22 -13.21
CA ASN A 516 24.90 10.53 -12.99
C ASN A 516 23.83 11.63 -12.93
N HIS A 517 23.62 12.20 -11.73
CA HIS A 517 22.63 13.24 -11.45
C HIS A 517 22.67 14.42 -12.46
N VAL A 518 23.84 15.04 -12.64
CA VAL A 518 23.99 16.19 -13.55
C VAL A 518 23.80 15.77 -15.00
N GLY A 519 24.25 14.56 -15.35
CA GLY A 519 24.09 14.01 -16.69
C GLY A 519 22.62 13.77 -17.05
N CYS A 520 21.84 13.24 -16.11
CA CYS A 520 20.43 12.92 -16.30
C CYS A 520 19.58 14.19 -16.50
N VAL A 521 19.79 15.20 -15.65
CA VAL A 521 19.12 16.51 -15.78
C VAL A 521 19.48 17.19 -17.10
N ALA A 522 20.76 17.16 -17.50
CA ALA A 522 21.21 17.75 -18.76
C ALA A 522 20.58 17.06 -19.99
N VAL A 523 20.53 15.73 -20.01
CA VAL A 523 19.88 14.95 -21.07
C VAL A 523 18.39 15.28 -21.14
N ALA A 524 17.68 15.25 -20.02
CA ALA A 524 16.24 15.50 -19.97
C ALA A 524 15.90 16.93 -20.41
N ALA A 525 16.67 17.93 -19.98
CA ALA A 525 16.48 19.32 -20.38
C ALA A 525 16.79 19.57 -21.87
N LEU A 526 17.86 18.98 -22.39
CA LEU A 526 18.20 19.08 -23.82
C LEU A 526 17.15 18.38 -24.70
N LEU A 527 16.69 17.20 -24.29
CA LEU A 527 15.67 16.45 -25.00
C LEU A 527 14.35 17.22 -25.03
N HIS A 528 13.94 17.78 -23.89
CA HIS A 528 12.78 18.67 -23.77
C HIS A 528 12.89 19.86 -24.74
N TYR A 529 14.03 20.55 -24.74
CA TYR A 529 14.27 21.70 -25.63
C TYR A 529 14.17 21.33 -27.11
N PHE A 530 14.88 20.30 -27.56
CA PHE A 530 14.93 19.96 -28.99
C PHE A 530 13.59 19.44 -29.51
N ILE A 531 12.80 18.75 -28.68
CA ILE A 531 11.43 18.34 -29.06
C ILE A 531 10.53 19.57 -29.21
N LEU A 532 10.56 20.53 -28.28
CA LEU A 532 9.77 21.76 -28.44
C LEU A 532 10.23 22.58 -29.66
N ALA A 533 11.54 22.61 -29.93
CA ALA A 533 12.09 23.25 -31.11
C ALA A 533 11.64 22.59 -32.42
N SER A 534 11.53 21.25 -32.47
CA SER A 534 11.01 20.57 -33.66
C SER A 534 9.54 20.94 -33.91
N PHE A 535 8.70 20.96 -32.89
CA PHE A 535 7.31 21.42 -33.01
C PHE A 535 7.21 22.89 -33.47
N MET A 536 8.05 23.77 -32.96
CA MET A 536 8.08 25.16 -33.41
C MET A 536 8.55 25.32 -34.86
N TRP A 537 9.54 24.52 -35.30
CA TRP A 537 9.96 24.50 -36.69
C TRP A 537 8.91 23.90 -37.63
N MET A 538 8.15 22.91 -37.17
CA MET A 538 6.97 22.40 -37.85
C MET A 538 5.89 23.50 -37.99
N LEU A 539 5.70 24.33 -36.97
CA LEU A 539 4.82 25.50 -37.05
C LEU A 539 5.28 26.53 -38.08
N MET A 540 6.58 26.84 -38.12
CA MET A 540 7.13 27.74 -39.13
C MET A 540 7.00 27.18 -40.55
N GLU A 541 7.10 25.86 -40.70
CA GLU A 541 6.88 25.16 -41.95
C GLU A 541 5.41 25.29 -42.40
N GLY A 542 4.44 25.09 -41.50
CA GLY A 542 3.02 25.35 -41.76
C GLY A 542 2.73 26.81 -42.13
N ILE A 543 3.28 27.78 -41.38
CA ILE A 543 3.14 29.21 -41.69
C ILE A 543 3.71 29.53 -43.08
N LEU A 544 4.86 28.96 -43.43
CA LEU A 544 5.47 29.15 -44.74
C LEU A 544 4.57 28.62 -45.85
N GLN A 545 4.00 27.43 -45.69
CA GLN A 545 3.03 26.87 -46.64
C GLN A 545 1.82 27.82 -46.80
N TYR A 546 1.31 28.36 -45.69
CA TYR A 546 0.21 29.33 -45.73
C TYR A 546 0.56 30.61 -46.49
N LEU A 547 1.74 31.17 -46.25
CA LEU A 547 2.22 32.33 -46.97
C LEU A 547 2.38 32.04 -48.47
N LEU A 548 2.87 30.86 -48.85
CA LEU A 548 3.08 30.50 -50.26
C LEU A 548 1.76 30.27 -51.02
N PHE A 549 0.77 29.63 -50.41
CA PHE A 549 -0.45 29.20 -51.11
C PHE A 549 -1.65 30.12 -50.90
N VAL A 550 -1.78 30.77 -49.74
CA VAL A 550 -2.97 31.57 -49.39
C VAL A 550 -2.74 33.06 -49.64
N LYS A 551 -1.57 33.60 -49.29
CA LYS A 551 -1.24 35.03 -49.47
C LYS A 551 -0.37 35.19 -50.72
N VAL A 552 -1.01 35.40 -51.88
CA VAL A 552 -0.37 35.48 -53.23
C VAL A 552 0.98 36.22 -53.19
N PHE A 553 2.03 35.61 -53.77
CA PHE A 553 3.38 36.18 -53.92
C PHE A 553 3.38 37.69 -54.17
N GLY A 554 3.93 38.47 -53.23
CA GLY A 554 4.00 39.92 -53.35
C GLY A 554 4.62 40.64 -52.13
N THR A 555 4.70 39.99 -50.97
CA THR A 555 5.46 40.51 -49.83
C THR A 555 6.84 39.85 -49.78
N GLU A 556 7.86 40.52 -50.31
CA GLU A 556 9.24 40.18 -49.99
C GLU A 556 9.45 40.43 -48.49
N PHE A 557 9.33 39.37 -47.68
CA PHE A 557 9.74 39.42 -46.29
C PHE A 557 11.26 39.41 -46.24
N ASP A 558 11.84 40.60 -46.23
CA ASP A 558 13.26 40.76 -45.96
C ASP A 558 13.64 40.04 -44.67
N ASN A 559 14.75 39.30 -44.73
CA ASN A 559 15.30 38.54 -43.62
C ASN A 559 14.34 37.52 -42.99
N TYR A 560 13.53 36.83 -43.83
CA TYR A 560 12.60 35.77 -43.40
C TYR A 560 13.21 34.80 -42.37
N MET A 561 14.37 34.21 -42.68
CA MET A 561 15.03 33.24 -41.80
C MET A 561 15.40 33.81 -40.43
N LEU A 562 15.76 35.09 -40.35
CA LEU A 562 16.06 35.74 -39.08
C LEU A 562 14.75 35.95 -38.28
N LYS A 563 13.70 36.42 -38.95
CA LYS A 563 12.40 36.70 -38.32
C LYS A 563 11.66 35.45 -37.86
N THR A 564 11.82 34.32 -38.53
CA THR A 564 11.22 33.04 -38.14
C THR A 564 12.14 32.17 -37.29
N GLY A 565 13.45 32.26 -37.49
CA GLY A 565 14.44 31.47 -36.76
C GLY A 565 14.59 31.89 -35.30
N ILE A 566 14.56 33.20 -35.00
CA ILE A 566 14.61 33.72 -33.63
C ILE A 566 13.46 33.15 -32.77
N PRO A 567 12.17 33.26 -33.15
CA PRO A 567 11.09 32.70 -32.35
C PRO A 567 11.09 31.17 -32.34
N ALA A 568 11.45 30.51 -33.45
CA ALA A 568 11.45 29.05 -33.53
C ALA A 568 12.49 28.38 -32.61
N TRP A 569 13.66 28.98 -32.45
CA TRP A 569 14.67 28.51 -31.50
C TRP A 569 14.51 29.11 -30.09
N GLY A 570 13.99 30.34 -30.00
CA GLY A 570 13.92 31.09 -28.74
C GLY A 570 12.74 30.73 -27.84
N ILE A 571 11.53 30.56 -28.38
CA ILE A 571 10.33 30.26 -27.58
C ILE A 571 10.45 28.92 -26.83
N PRO A 572 10.96 27.83 -27.44
CA PRO A 572 11.20 26.56 -26.74
C PRO A 572 12.11 26.65 -25.51
N LEU A 573 12.99 27.66 -25.41
CA LEU A 573 13.85 27.84 -24.23
C LEU A 573 13.06 28.30 -23.00
N ILE A 574 11.95 29.00 -23.18
CA ILE A 574 11.17 29.59 -22.08
C ILE A 574 10.71 28.52 -21.08
N PRO A 575 9.96 27.46 -21.48
CA PRO A 575 9.52 26.43 -20.54
C PRO A 575 10.70 25.68 -19.91
N VAL A 576 11.79 25.46 -20.67
CA VAL A 576 12.98 24.75 -20.18
C VAL A 576 13.67 25.56 -19.06
N ILE A 577 13.86 26.87 -19.26
CA ILE A 577 14.44 27.78 -18.27
C ILE A 577 13.54 27.90 -17.04
N VAL A 578 12.22 27.98 -17.22
CA VAL A 578 11.27 28.04 -16.10
C VAL A 578 11.37 26.80 -15.22
N VAL A 579 11.38 25.60 -15.81
CA VAL A 579 11.49 24.35 -15.03
C VAL A 579 12.85 24.29 -14.31
N LEU A 580 13.96 24.58 -15.02
CA LEU A 580 15.29 24.59 -14.41
C LEU A 580 15.46 25.66 -13.31
N GLY A 581 14.74 26.78 -13.42
CA GLY A 581 14.80 27.88 -12.45
C GLY A 581 13.96 27.65 -11.20
N ILE A 582 12.93 26.81 -11.27
CA ILE A 582 12.12 26.43 -10.11
C ILE A 582 12.86 25.36 -9.31
N ASP A 583 13.14 24.22 -9.94
CA ASP A 583 13.80 23.08 -9.31
C ASP A 583 14.36 22.12 -10.38
N THR A 584 15.65 21.84 -10.32
CA THR A 584 16.32 20.93 -11.24
C THR A 584 15.89 19.47 -11.07
N ASP A 585 15.42 19.09 -9.88
CA ASP A 585 14.93 17.74 -9.59
C ASP A 585 13.59 17.43 -10.28
N MET A 586 12.90 18.45 -10.80
CA MET A 586 11.71 18.27 -11.64
C MET A 586 12.00 17.52 -12.94
N TYR A 587 13.27 17.45 -13.36
CA TYR A 587 13.74 16.62 -14.47
C TYR A 587 14.05 15.16 -14.07
N ARG A 588 13.60 14.71 -12.89
CA ARG A 588 13.79 13.35 -12.36
C ARG A 588 12.44 12.64 -12.12
N GLY A 589 11.79 12.25 -13.20
CA GLY A 589 10.46 11.63 -13.22
C GLY A 589 10.42 10.12 -13.03
N GLY A 590 11.56 9.43 -12.88
CA GLY A 590 11.61 7.99 -12.62
C GLY A 590 13.02 7.47 -12.32
N ASP A 591 13.10 6.25 -11.77
CA ASP A 591 14.37 5.60 -11.36
C ASP A 591 15.07 4.84 -12.50
N GLN A 592 14.39 4.64 -13.63
CA GLN A 592 14.87 3.80 -14.74
C GLN A 592 15.18 4.59 -16.03
N TYR A 593 14.81 5.87 -16.11
CA TYR A 593 15.06 6.71 -17.29
C TYR A 593 15.14 8.20 -16.95
N CYS A 594 15.91 8.95 -17.75
CA CYS A 594 16.12 10.38 -17.57
C CYS A 594 15.06 11.22 -18.28
N TRP A 595 13.98 11.53 -17.56
CA TRP A 595 12.90 12.38 -18.05
C TRP A 595 12.25 13.20 -16.93
N MET A 596 11.46 14.22 -17.28
CA MET A 596 10.76 15.06 -16.30
C MET A 596 9.62 14.34 -15.56
N SER A 597 9.33 14.80 -14.34
CA SER A 597 8.23 14.31 -13.51
C SER A 597 6.84 14.61 -14.11
N LEU A 598 5.81 13.93 -13.61
CA LEU A 598 4.42 14.05 -14.11
C LEU A 598 3.91 15.50 -14.06
N THR A 599 4.20 16.25 -12.99
CA THR A 599 3.73 17.64 -12.85
C THR A 599 4.30 18.57 -13.94
N PRO A 600 5.63 18.71 -14.12
CA PRO A 600 6.21 19.51 -15.21
C PRO A 600 5.87 18.99 -16.60
N PHE A 601 5.67 17.67 -16.75
CA PHE A 601 5.24 17.10 -18.03
C PHE A 601 3.93 17.72 -18.55
N TYR A 602 2.93 17.95 -17.69
CA TYR A 602 1.66 18.52 -18.15
C TYR A 602 1.78 19.99 -18.58
N TYR A 603 2.36 20.86 -17.74
CA TYR A 603 2.35 22.30 -18.01
C TYR A 603 3.52 22.78 -18.87
N ALA A 604 4.71 22.18 -18.76
CA ALA A 604 5.92 22.64 -19.46
C ALA A 604 6.15 21.93 -20.80
N PHE A 605 5.60 20.73 -20.99
CA PHE A 605 5.77 19.96 -22.22
C PHE A 605 4.47 19.76 -22.98
N LEU A 606 3.49 19.06 -22.38
CA LEU A 606 2.26 18.67 -23.08
C LEU A 606 1.43 19.87 -23.52
N LEU A 607 1.23 20.84 -22.63
CA LEU A 607 0.46 22.05 -22.94
C LEU A 607 1.05 22.85 -24.12
N PRO A 608 2.36 23.18 -24.16
CA PRO A 608 2.99 23.80 -25.33
C PRO A 608 2.86 22.98 -26.61
N VAL A 609 3.09 21.67 -26.56
CA VAL A 609 2.97 20.79 -27.74
C VAL A 609 1.55 20.81 -28.29
N CYS A 610 0.54 20.64 -27.43
CA CYS A 610 -0.86 20.69 -27.82
C CYS A 610 -1.25 22.03 -28.44
N ALA A 611 -0.76 23.15 -27.90
CA ALA A 611 -1.03 24.48 -28.45
C ALA A 611 -0.43 24.65 -29.85
N VAL A 612 0.82 24.20 -30.05
CA VAL A 612 1.51 24.26 -31.35
C VAL A 612 0.84 23.35 -32.37
N MET A 613 0.47 22.13 -31.97
CA MET A 613 -0.22 21.17 -32.82
C MET A 613 -1.59 21.69 -33.27
N LEU A 614 -2.37 22.29 -32.36
CA LEU A 614 -3.64 22.91 -32.70
C LEU A 614 -3.47 24.05 -33.71
N ALA A 615 -2.49 24.93 -33.51
CA ALA A 615 -2.17 26.00 -34.44
C ALA A 615 -1.80 25.46 -35.84
N ASN A 616 -0.99 24.40 -35.87
CA ASN A 616 -0.61 23.72 -37.11
C ASN A 616 -1.80 23.14 -37.87
N ILE A 617 -2.71 22.46 -37.17
CA ILE A 617 -3.94 21.91 -37.77
C ILE A 617 -4.79 23.03 -38.39
N VAL A 618 -4.96 24.15 -37.68
CA VAL A 618 -5.73 25.29 -38.18
C VAL A 618 -5.10 25.85 -39.45
N ILE A 619 -3.79 26.08 -39.45
CA ILE A 619 -3.06 26.61 -40.61
C ILE A 619 -3.17 25.63 -41.79
N TYR A 620 -2.94 24.34 -41.55
CA TYR A 620 -3.05 23.31 -42.56
C TYR A 620 -4.44 23.30 -43.23
N ILE A 621 -5.52 23.33 -42.43
CA ILE A 621 -6.89 23.41 -42.94
C ILE A 621 -7.07 24.66 -43.81
N MET A 622 -6.57 25.83 -43.37
CA MET A 622 -6.64 27.06 -44.17
C MET A 622 -5.93 26.93 -45.53
N VAL A 623 -4.75 26.31 -45.55
CA VAL A 623 -3.98 26.06 -46.79
C VAL A 623 -4.76 25.14 -47.72
N VAL A 624 -5.25 24.01 -47.22
CA VAL A 624 -6.03 23.05 -48.01
C VAL A 624 -7.28 23.71 -48.58
N VAL A 625 -8.04 24.44 -47.76
CA VAL A 625 -9.24 25.16 -48.20
C VAL A 625 -8.91 26.21 -49.25
N ALA A 626 -7.84 26.98 -49.08
CA ALA A 626 -7.43 27.99 -50.06
C ALA A 626 -6.99 27.38 -51.40
N ILE A 627 -6.26 26.26 -51.36
CA ILE A 627 -5.87 25.50 -52.57
C ILE A 627 -7.10 24.94 -53.29
N CYS A 628 -8.09 24.43 -52.54
CA CYS A 628 -9.36 23.96 -53.10
C CYS A 628 -10.18 25.11 -53.70
N ARG A 629 -10.34 26.23 -52.98
CA ARG A 629 -11.16 27.39 -53.43
C ARG A 629 -10.59 28.11 -54.65
N ARG A 630 -9.27 28.30 -54.77
CA ARG A 630 -8.66 28.92 -55.97
C ARG A 630 -8.84 28.09 -57.25
N ARG A 631 -9.17 26.80 -57.12
CA ARG A 631 -9.38 25.88 -58.24
C ARG A 631 -10.81 25.86 -58.77
N ASP A 632 -11.81 26.30 -58.00
CA ASP A 632 -13.17 26.50 -58.52
C ASP A 632 -13.23 27.66 -59.54
N MET A 633 -12.42 28.70 -59.33
CA MET A 633 -12.30 29.82 -60.27
C MET A 633 -11.53 29.49 -61.57
N THR A 634 -10.60 28.53 -61.54
CA THR A 634 -9.79 28.13 -62.71
C THR A 634 -10.34 26.91 -63.46
N SER A 635 -11.33 26.20 -62.89
CA SER A 635 -11.99 25.04 -63.52
C SER A 635 -12.83 25.39 -64.76
N HIS A 636 -13.06 26.67 -65.06
CA HIS A 636 -13.65 27.10 -66.32
C HIS A 636 -12.65 27.23 -67.48
N ALA A 637 -11.34 27.03 -67.24
CA ALA A 637 -10.31 27.08 -68.26
C ALA A 637 -9.38 25.84 -68.22
N ASN A 638 -9.69 24.88 -69.10
CA ASN A 638 -8.81 23.83 -69.62
C ASN A 638 -8.75 22.45 -68.90
N ARG A 639 -8.90 21.38 -69.71
CA ARG A 639 -9.29 20.01 -69.32
C ARG A 639 -8.12 19.03 -69.08
N SER A 640 -6.87 19.52 -68.97
CA SER A 640 -5.66 18.68 -68.84
C SER A 640 -5.06 18.58 -67.42
N GLY A 641 -5.68 19.18 -66.39
CA GLY A 641 -5.11 19.30 -65.04
C GLY A 641 -5.42 18.16 -64.04
N ALA A 642 -6.13 17.10 -64.44
CA ALA A 642 -6.58 16.05 -63.51
C ALA A 642 -5.45 15.13 -63.00
N SER A 643 -4.40 14.90 -63.80
CA SER A 643 -3.22 14.14 -63.38
C SER A 643 -2.33 14.95 -62.40
N GLN A 644 -2.14 16.25 -62.67
CA GLN A 644 -1.45 17.18 -61.76
C GLN A 644 -2.20 17.39 -60.42
N ARG A 645 -3.54 17.31 -60.41
CA ARG A 645 -4.41 17.40 -59.20
C ARG A 645 -4.03 16.37 -58.13
N VAL A 646 -3.79 15.14 -58.56
CA VAL A 646 -3.52 14.01 -57.67
C VAL A 646 -2.09 14.07 -57.14
N ILE A 647 -1.13 14.49 -57.97
CA ILE A 647 0.28 14.56 -57.59
C ILE A 647 0.53 15.65 -56.55
N GLY A 648 -0.06 16.84 -56.71
CA GLY A 648 0.12 17.94 -55.74
C GLY A 648 -0.56 17.71 -54.39
N ILE A 649 -1.76 17.12 -54.39
CA ILE A 649 -2.47 16.77 -53.16
C ILE A 649 -1.79 15.58 -52.47
N ARG A 650 -1.37 14.56 -53.22
CA ARG A 650 -0.58 13.45 -52.67
C ARG A 650 0.76 13.91 -52.11
N ALA A 651 1.44 14.88 -52.73
CA ALA A 651 2.67 15.44 -52.20
C ALA A 651 2.45 16.25 -50.92
N SER A 652 1.38 17.05 -50.83
CA SER A 652 1.05 17.81 -49.61
C SER A 652 0.56 16.92 -48.47
N ILE A 653 -0.22 15.88 -48.77
CA ILE A 653 -0.65 14.87 -47.78
C ILE A 653 0.53 13.99 -47.35
N ALA A 654 1.41 13.60 -48.27
CA ALA A 654 2.62 12.85 -47.94
C ALA A 654 3.59 13.68 -47.09
N CYS A 655 3.74 14.98 -47.34
CA CYS A 655 4.53 15.85 -46.46
C CYS A 655 3.90 15.98 -45.06
N PHE A 656 2.58 16.08 -44.95
CA PHE A 656 1.90 16.22 -43.65
C PHE A 656 1.86 14.91 -42.82
N VAL A 657 1.86 13.75 -43.47
CA VAL A 657 1.85 12.44 -42.79
C VAL A 657 3.25 11.94 -42.44
N VAL A 658 4.30 12.49 -43.07
CA VAL A 658 5.70 12.13 -42.86
C VAL A 658 6.44 13.10 -41.91
N LEU A 659 5.88 14.30 -41.69
CA LEU A 659 6.29 15.26 -40.67
C LEU A 659 5.45 15.07 -39.41
#